data_AF-A0A4P5YKH6-F1
#
_entry.id   AF-A0A4P5YKH6-F1
#
_cell.length_a   1.000
_cell.length_b   1.000
_cell.length_c   1.000
_cell.angle_alpha   90.00
_cell.angle_beta   90.00
_cell.angle_gamma   90.00
#
_symmetry.space_group_name_H-M   'P 1'
#
loop_
_entity.id
_entity.type
_entity.pdbx_description
1 polymer ?
#
loop_
_entity_poly.entity_id
_entity_poly.type
_entity_poly.pdbx_seq_one_letter_code
_entity_poly.pdbx_strand_id
1 'polypeptide(L)'
;MAVLVGAAVSAVEPASQPADFKFTTIPERVIPEPGPRGKPYTVPATKWEKRPVLWGWTCELSDGSGLSFGGIHQTADDGNPHTSIRNGGVWQPIVEELRKANPLQQHFAQARTLRDACKDTLATARHIFFEGQTPDEEARLVKSGVDFAIGKLAEKLARFVSELKAWKEPGEYEAGQVTFALKHLATAVGHIRPFGGQITPEQLATMRKAQIEIEIAAEAFDAEPPPRALSRIAFEPKTKLFVIFGGDHMDYLTNDLWVFDPVKRRWFQRHPESAPEPRGDHHFDALGDGRIAMRGGYIYVPEKGYLNVGPERWFYDVGKNNWSADGHREQTYPADTRSARYWPPARPEQYMKGPRPDAATNEARLKAIPVNTWVRLKTPAGTISRDWATWAYDSDRDMLYVWAGGHASYPGNDVARYHMATDRWEISDPAQLPLGCAGTNEQYPSGFDFNRRPWCRKHVWNSQAYEPELKKMVMNGANDQKIDPYFYLYDPEKADWVSRHRNATGMGNDAYNSQLRHTKHGMLDWYGNKLWLLDAKTLEWRPLTPQGKMPGTAVDSCGMVYDPKRDRMLFTTLGGYAKPFDGQIHALDLATLKIEPLNPEGMSTSGARRMFLRESVYLPDADLFLWPGRLTMAGEQKRSPNLFPAYDPARNRWVTVKLAFAAGEKERPFDKSEVSTGIAYDAKRGLVWLGDSAWGGGVWVMRFDATKAEIAPLKDLVP
;
A
#
# COMPACT_ATOMS: atom_id res chain seq x y z
N MET A 1 -6.37 -15.08 72.15
CA MET A 1 -6.71 -14.60 70.80
C MET A 1 -5.43 -14.07 70.16
N ALA A 2 -5.00 -14.68 69.06
CA ALA A 2 -3.65 -14.57 68.53
C ALA A 2 -3.39 -13.26 67.79
N VAL A 3 -2.22 -12.70 68.04
CA VAL A 3 -1.60 -11.56 67.34
C VAL A 3 -1.09 -12.06 65.99
N LEU A 4 -1.61 -11.49 64.90
CA LEU A 4 -1.14 -11.76 63.53
C LEU A 4 -0.15 -10.67 63.13
N VAL A 5 1.11 -11.10 63.01
CA VAL A 5 2.26 -10.34 62.49
C VAL A 5 2.02 -10.06 61.01
N GLY A 6 1.90 -8.79 60.65
CA GLY A 6 1.87 -8.35 59.25
C GLY A 6 3.27 -8.47 58.66
N ALA A 7 3.45 -9.41 57.72
CA ALA A 7 4.61 -9.43 56.86
C ALA A 7 4.49 -8.30 55.84
N ALA A 8 5.37 -7.30 55.95
CA ALA A 8 5.52 -6.26 54.95
C ALA A 8 5.99 -6.89 53.64
N VAL A 9 5.14 -6.88 52.62
CA VAL A 9 5.56 -7.08 51.24
C VAL A 9 6.40 -5.86 50.87
N SER A 10 7.71 -6.06 50.78
CA SER A 10 8.63 -5.06 50.24
C SER A 10 8.18 -4.73 48.81
N ALA A 11 7.62 -3.53 48.65
CA ALA A 11 7.56 -2.90 47.34
C ALA A 11 9.01 -2.67 46.91
N VAL A 12 9.49 -3.48 45.98
CA VAL A 12 10.74 -3.22 45.28
C VAL A 12 10.51 -1.90 44.52
N GLU A 13 11.19 -0.85 44.95
CA GLU A 13 11.24 0.43 44.24
C GLU A 13 11.54 0.20 42.76
N PRO A 14 11.00 1.00 41.83
CA PRO A 14 11.42 0.93 40.44
C PRO A 14 12.93 1.14 40.42
N ALA A 15 13.68 0.13 39.95
CA ALA A 15 15.10 0.26 39.72
C ALA A 15 15.30 1.50 38.84
N SER A 16 15.87 2.56 39.41
CA SER A 16 16.29 3.72 38.65
C SER A 16 17.28 3.21 37.61
N GLN A 17 17.02 3.49 36.33
CA GLN A 17 17.98 3.19 35.28
C GLN A 17 19.31 3.84 35.68
N PRO A 18 20.45 3.13 35.67
CA PRO A 18 21.74 3.78 35.89
C PRO A 18 21.88 4.90 34.86
N ALA A 19 22.34 6.07 35.32
CA ALA A 19 22.37 7.33 34.57
C ALA A 19 23.32 7.34 33.34
N ASP A 20 23.70 6.17 32.84
CA ASP A 20 24.82 5.96 31.92
C ASP A 20 24.42 5.70 30.46
N PHE A 21 23.11 5.62 30.16
CA PHE A 21 22.61 5.35 28.79
C PHE A 21 21.56 6.37 28.34
N LYS A 22 21.63 6.75 27.07
CA LYS A 22 20.65 7.64 26.43
C LYS A 22 19.89 6.89 25.34
N PHE A 23 18.58 6.74 25.54
CA PHE A 23 17.66 6.16 24.57
C PHE A 23 16.88 7.24 23.86
N THR A 24 16.83 7.19 22.53
CA THR A 24 15.99 8.13 21.75
C THR A 24 15.18 7.40 20.69
N THR A 25 14.00 7.93 20.39
CA THR A 25 13.14 7.51 19.28
C THR A 25 12.58 8.75 18.61
N ILE A 26 12.13 8.60 17.37
CA ILE A 26 11.63 9.70 16.54
C ILE A 26 10.19 9.39 16.12
N PRO A 27 9.21 10.28 16.33
CA PRO A 27 9.31 11.51 17.11
C PRO A 27 9.64 11.22 18.58
N GLU A 28 10.29 12.18 19.24
CA GLU A 28 10.65 12.06 20.65
C GLU A 28 9.40 11.84 21.51
N ARG A 29 9.48 10.83 22.36
CA ARG A 29 8.43 10.49 23.32
C ARG A 29 8.94 9.58 24.42
N VAL A 30 8.14 9.50 25.48
CA VAL A 30 8.26 8.49 26.53
C VAL A 30 7.27 7.36 26.22
N ILE A 31 7.70 6.11 26.42
CA ILE A 31 6.80 4.96 26.32
C ILE A 31 5.79 5.05 27.47
N PRO A 32 4.48 5.02 27.22
CA PRO A 32 3.48 5.13 28.27
C PRO A 32 3.61 4.00 29.30
N GLU A 33 3.25 4.28 30.55
CA GLU A 33 3.17 3.24 31.57
C GLU A 33 2.14 2.16 31.15
N PRO A 34 2.43 0.87 31.39
CA PRO A 34 1.54 -0.22 30.96
C PRO A 34 0.13 -0.12 31.58
N GLY A 35 -0.90 -0.06 30.72
CA GLY A 35 -2.29 -0.13 31.15
C GLY A 35 -2.78 -1.58 31.34
N PRO A 36 -4.01 -1.77 31.87
CA PRO A 36 -4.61 -3.10 31.99
C PRO A 36 -4.77 -3.79 30.63
N ARG A 37 -4.55 -5.11 30.59
CA ARG A 37 -4.70 -5.93 29.37
C ARG A 37 -6.05 -5.69 28.69
N GLY A 38 -6.05 -5.54 27.37
CA GLY A 38 -7.28 -5.40 26.56
C GLY A 38 -7.87 -4.00 26.54
N LYS A 39 -7.30 -3.01 27.25
CA LYS A 39 -7.68 -1.60 27.12
C LYS A 39 -7.04 -0.96 25.87
N PRO A 40 -7.68 0.00 25.20
CA PRO A 40 -7.11 0.68 24.04
C PRO A 40 -5.70 1.23 24.29
N TYR A 41 -4.79 1.03 23.35
CA TYR A 41 -3.42 1.56 23.37
C TYR A 41 -3.28 2.65 22.31
N THR A 42 -2.68 3.78 22.66
CA THR A 42 -2.43 4.88 21.71
C THR A 42 -1.05 4.69 21.10
N VAL A 43 -1.00 4.19 19.87
CA VAL A 43 0.26 4.05 19.11
C VAL A 43 0.79 5.41 18.64
N PRO A 44 2.12 5.57 18.50
CA PRO A 44 2.73 6.86 18.19
C PRO A 44 2.52 7.28 16.72
N ALA A 45 1.96 8.45 16.50
CA ALA A 45 1.90 9.10 15.19
C ALA A 45 3.28 9.67 14.77
N THR A 46 3.47 9.98 13.48
CA THR A 46 4.71 10.66 13.02
C THR A 46 4.75 12.13 13.42
N LYS A 47 3.62 12.77 13.74
CA LYS A 47 3.52 14.21 14.03
C LYS A 47 4.21 15.11 12.97
N TRP A 48 4.03 14.79 11.69
CA TRP A 48 4.64 15.49 10.53
C TRP A 48 6.18 15.50 10.51
N GLU A 49 6.80 14.58 11.23
CA GLU A 49 8.25 14.47 11.29
C GLU A 49 8.87 14.22 9.91
N LYS A 50 9.97 14.94 9.64
CA LYS A 50 10.65 14.95 8.34
C LYS A 50 12.02 14.30 8.38
N ARG A 51 12.53 13.97 9.57
CA ARG A 51 13.79 13.24 9.72
C ARG A 51 13.71 11.88 9.02
N PRO A 52 14.84 11.37 8.49
CA PRO A 52 14.83 10.18 7.66
C PRO A 52 14.24 8.95 8.36
N VAL A 53 14.52 8.74 9.65
CA VAL A 53 14.11 7.55 10.39
C VAL A 53 13.00 7.87 11.38
N LEU A 54 11.88 7.17 11.27
CA LEU A 54 10.73 7.24 12.19
C LEU A 54 10.59 5.94 12.96
N TRP A 55 10.18 6.00 14.22
CA TRP A 55 9.84 4.86 15.10
C TRP A 55 10.98 3.85 15.36
N GLY A 56 12.21 4.23 15.00
CA GLY A 56 13.44 3.53 15.37
C GLY A 56 13.93 3.90 16.74
N TRP A 57 14.92 3.15 17.24
CA TRP A 57 15.56 3.42 18.52
C TRP A 57 17.07 3.61 18.36
N THR A 58 17.61 4.49 19.18
CA THR A 58 19.04 4.59 19.45
C THR A 58 19.31 4.28 20.92
N CYS A 59 20.42 3.61 21.20
CA CYS A 59 21.01 3.48 22.52
C CYS A 59 22.44 4.02 22.44
N GLU A 60 22.71 5.15 23.10
CA GLU A 60 24.04 5.75 23.23
C GLU A 60 24.56 5.48 24.64
N LEU A 61 25.80 4.98 24.72
CA LEU A 61 26.51 4.69 25.95
C LEU A 61 27.28 5.94 26.42
N SER A 62 27.68 5.95 27.69
CA SER A 62 28.41 7.06 28.32
C SER A 62 29.76 7.39 27.66
N ASP A 63 30.37 6.43 26.96
CA ASP A 63 31.60 6.63 26.17
C ASP A 63 31.35 7.22 24.77
N GLY A 64 30.09 7.49 24.40
CA GLY A 64 29.67 8.03 23.12
C GLY A 64 29.52 6.98 22.00
N SER A 65 29.82 5.71 22.27
CA SER A 65 29.47 4.60 21.37
C SER A 65 27.98 4.27 21.48
N GLY A 66 27.47 3.44 20.57
CA GLY A 66 26.05 3.09 20.61
C GLY A 66 25.56 2.29 19.42
N LEU A 67 24.30 1.88 19.50
CA LEU A 67 23.58 1.12 18.50
C LEU A 67 22.28 1.84 18.12
N SER A 68 21.98 1.90 16.82
CA SER A 68 20.69 2.31 16.30
C SER A 68 20.13 1.22 15.39
N PHE A 69 18.86 0.93 15.57
CA PHE A 69 18.16 -0.09 14.79
C PHE A 69 16.65 0.18 14.77
N GLY A 70 16.00 -0.34 13.73
CA GLY A 70 14.57 -0.30 13.53
C GLY A 70 14.05 1.08 13.12
N GLY A 71 12.75 1.12 12.82
CA GLY A 71 12.05 2.28 12.29
C GLY A 71 11.83 2.21 10.77
N ILE A 72 11.01 3.12 10.26
CA ILE A 72 10.78 3.32 8.82
C ILE A 72 11.73 4.41 8.33
N HIS A 73 12.49 4.14 7.26
CA HIS A 73 13.37 5.11 6.63
C HIS A 73 12.71 5.75 5.40
N GLN A 74 12.29 7.00 5.54
CA GLN A 74 11.45 7.72 4.57
C GLN A 74 12.11 7.93 3.20
N THR A 75 13.44 7.84 3.12
CA THR A 75 14.19 8.09 1.87
C THR A 75 14.98 6.88 1.35
N ALA A 76 15.02 5.75 2.07
CA ALA A 76 15.81 4.57 1.66
C ALA A 76 15.08 3.78 0.57
N ASP A 77 15.83 3.09 -0.30
CA ASP A 77 15.28 2.32 -1.42
C ASP A 77 14.52 1.06 -0.98
N ASP A 78 14.73 0.61 0.24
CA ASP A 78 14.05 -0.54 0.84
C ASP A 78 13.22 -0.15 2.09
N GLY A 79 13.14 1.14 2.41
CA GLY A 79 12.41 1.64 3.58
C GLY A 79 13.05 1.29 4.94
N ASN A 80 14.24 0.69 4.97
CA ASN A 80 14.90 0.23 6.21
C ASN A 80 16.07 1.14 6.60
N PRO A 81 16.17 1.61 7.85
CA PRO A 81 17.33 2.36 8.33
C PRO A 81 18.59 1.50 8.52
N HIS A 82 18.43 0.18 8.60
CA HIS A 82 19.49 -0.80 8.87
C HIS A 82 20.25 -0.58 10.20
N THR A 83 21.05 -1.57 10.59
CA THR A 83 21.90 -1.45 11.78
C THR A 83 22.93 -0.34 11.60
N SER A 84 22.97 0.59 12.54
CA SER A 84 23.99 1.63 12.61
C SER A 84 24.71 1.62 13.96
N ILE A 85 26.02 1.85 13.96
CA ILE A 85 26.81 2.06 15.18
C ILE A 85 27.23 3.52 15.28
N ARG A 86 27.49 3.99 16.50
CA ARG A 86 28.03 5.33 16.72
C ARG A 86 29.53 5.31 16.87
N ASN A 87 30.23 6.06 16.01
CA ASN A 87 31.68 6.23 16.07
C ASN A 87 32.04 7.71 15.82
N GLY A 88 32.90 8.29 16.66
CA GLY A 88 33.27 9.71 16.56
C GLY A 88 32.07 10.67 16.64
N GLY A 89 31.03 10.31 17.38
CA GLY A 89 29.80 11.09 17.50
C GLY A 89 28.81 10.95 16.35
N VAL A 90 29.13 10.19 15.30
CA VAL A 90 28.30 10.02 14.09
C VAL A 90 27.73 8.61 14.01
N TRP A 91 26.46 8.51 13.63
CA TRP A 91 25.81 7.24 13.30
C TRP A 91 26.23 6.77 11.91
N GLN A 92 26.77 5.56 11.83
CA GLN A 92 27.25 4.96 10.59
C GLN A 92 26.54 3.63 10.35
N PRO A 93 25.84 3.45 9.21
CA PRO A 93 25.25 2.16 8.86
C PRO A 93 26.35 1.14 8.58
N ILE A 94 26.14 -0.09 9.06
CA ILE A 94 27.13 -1.18 8.95
C ILE A 94 26.59 -2.41 8.24
N VAL A 95 25.41 -2.34 7.61
CA VAL A 95 24.75 -3.49 6.97
C VAL A 95 25.64 -4.20 5.94
N GLU A 96 26.39 -3.47 5.13
CA GLU A 96 27.29 -4.08 4.14
C GLU A 96 28.46 -4.81 4.79
N GLU A 97 28.96 -4.32 5.93
CA GLU A 97 29.96 -5.02 6.73
C GLU A 97 29.38 -6.31 7.33
N LEU A 98 28.19 -6.21 7.92
CA LEU A 98 27.49 -7.34 8.53
C LEU A 98 27.24 -8.44 7.49
N ARG A 99 26.70 -8.08 6.32
CA ARG A 99 26.41 -9.00 5.21
C ARG A 99 27.68 -9.67 4.67
N LYS A 100 28.76 -8.89 4.50
CA LYS A 100 30.05 -9.41 4.03
C LYS A 100 30.67 -10.40 5.02
N ALA A 101 30.48 -10.19 6.31
CA ALA A 101 31.00 -11.06 7.37
C ALA A 101 30.12 -12.29 7.66
N ASN A 102 28.87 -12.31 7.15
CA ASN A 102 27.91 -13.37 7.44
C ASN A 102 28.02 -14.53 6.42
N PRO A 103 28.49 -15.73 6.82
CA PRO A 103 28.60 -16.88 5.91
C PRO A 103 27.25 -17.40 5.41
N LEU A 104 26.14 -17.03 6.06
CA LEU A 104 24.79 -17.42 5.67
C LEU A 104 24.13 -16.47 4.67
N GLN A 105 24.75 -15.32 4.35
CA GLN A 105 24.08 -14.26 3.59
C GLN A 105 23.66 -14.70 2.17
N GLN A 106 24.42 -15.61 1.54
CA GLN A 106 24.03 -16.18 0.25
C GLN A 106 22.73 -17.00 0.36
N HIS A 107 22.52 -17.70 1.47
CA HIS A 107 21.31 -18.49 1.72
C HIS A 107 20.11 -17.58 2.02
N PHE A 108 20.33 -16.43 2.67
CA PHE A 108 19.32 -15.38 2.75
C PHE A 108 18.84 -14.95 1.35
N ALA A 109 19.75 -14.59 0.45
CA ALA A 109 19.39 -14.15 -0.90
C ALA A 109 18.65 -15.25 -1.71
N GLN A 110 19.09 -16.51 -1.58
CA GLN A 110 18.41 -17.66 -2.18
C GLN A 110 17.00 -17.86 -1.62
N ALA A 111 16.83 -17.82 -0.30
CA ALA A 111 15.53 -17.95 0.36
C ALA A 111 14.57 -16.82 -0.01
N ARG A 112 15.04 -15.56 -0.07
CA ARG A 112 14.24 -14.42 -0.54
C ARG A 112 13.79 -14.57 -1.99
N THR A 113 14.66 -15.07 -2.87
CA THR A 113 14.30 -15.38 -4.26
C THR A 113 13.19 -16.44 -4.34
N LEU A 114 13.25 -17.48 -3.50
CA LEU A 114 12.20 -18.51 -3.42
C LEU A 114 10.89 -17.95 -2.85
N ARG A 115 10.97 -17.10 -1.82
CA ARG A 115 9.83 -16.39 -1.23
C ARG A 115 9.11 -15.55 -2.28
N ASP A 116 9.87 -14.76 -3.05
CA ASP A 116 9.34 -13.90 -4.11
C ASP A 116 8.71 -14.74 -5.24
N ALA A 117 9.33 -15.84 -5.66
CA ALA A 117 8.73 -16.75 -6.64
C ALA A 117 7.43 -17.39 -6.14
N CYS A 118 7.34 -17.74 -4.84
CA CYS A 118 6.11 -18.24 -4.22
C CYS A 118 4.99 -17.18 -4.27
N LYS A 119 5.33 -15.93 -3.90
CA LYS A 119 4.41 -14.80 -3.94
C LYS A 119 3.92 -14.48 -5.36
N ASP A 120 4.82 -14.40 -6.34
CA ASP A 120 4.48 -14.11 -7.74
C ASP A 120 3.57 -15.21 -8.33
N THR A 121 3.84 -16.48 -7.97
CA THR A 121 2.98 -17.60 -8.36
C THR A 121 1.58 -17.50 -7.72
N LEU A 122 1.52 -17.11 -6.44
CA LEU A 122 0.26 -16.86 -5.74
C LEU A 122 -0.55 -15.72 -6.40
N ALA A 123 0.10 -14.62 -6.78
CA ALA A 123 -0.55 -13.51 -7.48
C ALA A 123 -1.16 -13.96 -8.83
N THR A 124 -0.44 -14.79 -9.58
CA THR A 124 -0.92 -15.39 -10.83
C THR A 124 -2.14 -16.28 -10.59
N ALA A 125 -2.06 -17.18 -9.61
CA ALA A 125 -3.16 -18.07 -9.25
C ALA A 125 -4.42 -17.29 -8.82
N ARG A 126 -4.24 -16.22 -8.03
CA ARG A 126 -5.34 -15.33 -7.66
C ARG A 126 -5.99 -14.67 -8.86
N HIS A 127 -5.19 -14.12 -9.78
CA HIS A 127 -5.72 -13.50 -11.00
C HIS A 127 -6.60 -14.50 -11.77
N ILE A 128 -6.10 -15.71 -12.03
CA ILE A 128 -6.84 -16.77 -12.74
C ILE A 128 -8.16 -17.12 -12.02
N PHE A 129 -8.17 -17.21 -10.69
CA PHE A 129 -9.39 -17.46 -9.92
C PHE A 129 -10.45 -16.36 -10.15
N PHE A 130 -10.03 -15.10 -10.21
CA PHE A 130 -10.93 -13.96 -10.39
C PHE A 130 -11.33 -13.69 -11.84
N GLU A 131 -10.61 -14.24 -12.83
CA GLU A 131 -11.04 -14.21 -14.22
C GLU A 131 -12.34 -14.99 -14.47
N GLY A 132 -12.69 -15.95 -13.60
CA GLY A 132 -13.97 -16.66 -13.65
C GLY A 132 -14.21 -17.40 -14.97
N GLN A 133 -13.14 -17.96 -15.53
CA GLN A 133 -13.16 -18.78 -16.74
C GLN A 133 -13.91 -20.11 -16.52
N THR A 134 -14.23 -20.79 -17.63
CA THR A 134 -14.79 -22.15 -17.55
C THR A 134 -13.83 -23.11 -16.82
N PRO A 135 -14.32 -24.19 -16.18
CA PRO A 135 -13.45 -25.15 -15.49
C PRO A 135 -12.31 -25.70 -16.34
N ASP A 136 -12.56 -26.00 -17.61
CA ASP A 136 -11.54 -26.55 -18.53
C ASP A 136 -10.48 -25.51 -18.87
N GLU A 137 -10.89 -24.27 -19.14
CA GLU A 137 -9.96 -23.18 -19.44
C GLU A 137 -9.14 -22.77 -18.22
N GLU A 138 -9.78 -22.70 -17.05
CA GLU A 138 -9.07 -22.46 -15.80
C GLU A 138 -8.05 -23.56 -15.52
N ALA A 139 -8.43 -24.83 -15.66
CA ALA A 139 -7.50 -25.96 -15.50
C ALA A 139 -6.34 -25.89 -16.50
N ARG A 140 -6.57 -25.44 -17.74
CA ARG A 140 -5.52 -25.20 -18.74
C ARG A 140 -4.56 -24.11 -18.28
N LEU A 141 -5.07 -22.95 -17.84
CA LEU A 141 -4.28 -21.83 -17.34
C LEU A 141 -3.46 -22.21 -16.10
N VAL A 142 -4.09 -22.91 -15.15
CA VAL A 142 -3.45 -23.45 -13.95
C VAL A 142 -2.31 -24.38 -14.36
N LYS A 143 -2.55 -25.34 -15.26
CA LYS A 143 -1.51 -26.27 -15.71
C LYS A 143 -0.33 -25.57 -16.37
N SER A 144 -0.58 -24.62 -17.28
CA SER A 144 0.48 -23.95 -18.05
C SER A 144 1.22 -22.85 -17.28
N GLY A 145 0.55 -22.21 -16.32
CA GLY A 145 1.09 -21.08 -15.55
C GLY A 145 1.43 -21.47 -14.13
N VAL A 146 0.41 -21.74 -13.31
CA VAL A 146 0.52 -21.94 -11.86
C VAL A 146 1.29 -23.22 -11.53
N ASP A 147 0.83 -24.38 -11.99
CA ASP A 147 1.44 -25.67 -11.68
C ASP A 147 2.84 -25.81 -12.27
N PHE A 148 3.07 -25.20 -13.43
CA PHE A 148 4.41 -25.11 -14.01
C PHE A 148 5.36 -24.28 -13.13
N ALA A 149 4.92 -23.12 -12.64
CA ALA A 149 5.69 -22.29 -11.71
C ALA A 149 5.89 -22.98 -10.36
N ILE A 150 4.87 -23.66 -9.83
CA ILE A 150 4.94 -24.49 -8.62
C ILE A 150 5.98 -25.60 -8.81
N GLY A 151 6.01 -26.29 -9.95
CA GLY A 151 7.01 -27.33 -10.23
C GLY A 151 8.43 -26.78 -10.16
N LYS A 152 8.70 -25.65 -10.82
CA LYS A 152 10.00 -24.97 -10.76
C LYS A 152 10.36 -24.51 -9.34
N LEU A 153 9.40 -23.96 -8.61
CA LEU A 153 9.59 -23.52 -7.23
C LEU A 153 9.93 -24.72 -6.32
N ALA A 154 9.18 -25.82 -6.43
CA ALA A 154 9.40 -27.04 -5.66
C ALA A 154 10.77 -27.67 -5.96
N GLU A 155 11.19 -27.73 -7.22
CA GLU A 155 12.51 -28.21 -7.62
C GLU A 155 13.63 -27.37 -6.98
N LYS A 156 13.56 -26.04 -7.13
CA LYS A 156 14.56 -25.12 -6.58
C LYS A 156 14.59 -25.17 -5.06
N LEU A 157 13.44 -25.25 -4.40
CA LEU A 157 13.34 -25.37 -2.95
C LEU A 157 13.90 -26.70 -2.45
N ALA A 158 13.61 -27.81 -3.12
CA ALA A 158 14.17 -29.12 -2.77
C ALA A 158 15.70 -29.18 -2.95
N ARG A 159 16.21 -28.55 -4.01
CA ARG A 159 17.65 -28.39 -4.21
C ARG A 159 18.28 -27.56 -3.10
N PHE A 160 17.69 -26.41 -2.77
CA PHE A 160 18.17 -25.55 -1.70
C PHE A 160 18.18 -26.26 -0.32
N VAL A 161 17.13 -27.02 -0.01
CA VAL A 161 17.08 -27.85 1.21
C VAL A 161 18.20 -28.90 1.20
N SER A 162 18.48 -29.53 0.06
CA SER A 162 19.57 -30.51 -0.08
C SER A 162 20.95 -29.84 0.10
N GLU A 163 21.15 -28.66 -0.49
CA GLU A 163 22.36 -27.85 -0.34
C GLU A 163 22.62 -27.51 1.14
N LEU A 164 21.61 -27.02 1.85
CA LEU A 164 21.70 -26.69 3.28
C LEU A 164 22.01 -27.91 4.15
N LYS A 165 21.44 -29.08 3.85
CA LYS A 165 21.75 -30.34 4.55
C LYS A 165 23.18 -30.83 4.31
N ALA A 166 23.75 -30.51 3.14
CA ALA A 166 25.11 -30.87 2.78
C ALA A 166 26.15 -29.83 3.19
N TRP A 167 25.72 -28.66 3.66
CA TRP A 167 26.57 -27.55 4.06
C TRP A 167 27.34 -27.86 5.35
N LYS A 168 28.67 -27.62 5.36
CA LYS A 168 29.61 -28.05 6.42
C LYS A 168 30.49 -26.92 6.99
N GLU A 169 30.01 -25.70 6.97
CA GLU A 169 30.66 -24.47 7.47
C GLU A 169 30.48 -24.28 9.00
N PRO A 170 31.22 -23.38 9.70
CA PRO A 170 32.22 -23.82 10.67
C PRO A 170 31.84 -23.58 12.14
N GLY A 171 30.68 -22.99 12.43
CA GLY A 171 30.30 -22.53 13.77
C GLY A 171 29.01 -23.13 14.29
N GLU A 172 28.93 -23.30 15.61
CA GLU A 172 27.75 -23.84 16.31
C GLU A 172 26.50 -22.97 16.07
N TYR A 173 26.68 -21.64 16.01
CA TYR A 173 25.58 -20.71 15.73
C TYR A 173 25.02 -20.90 14.32
N GLU A 174 25.90 -20.94 13.31
CA GLU A 174 25.50 -21.09 11.91
C GLU A 174 24.78 -22.43 11.68
N ALA A 175 25.32 -23.52 12.25
CA ALA A 175 24.69 -24.83 12.20
C ALA A 175 23.29 -24.83 12.87
N GLY A 176 23.14 -24.09 13.97
CA GLY A 176 21.86 -23.86 14.64
C GLY A 176 20.86 -23.11 13.77
N GLN A 177 21.27 -22.02 13.11
CA GLN A 177 20.41 -21.27 12.19
C GLN A 177 19.98 -22.09 10.98
N VAL A 178 20.88 -22.88 10.39
CA VAL A 178 20.54 -23.81 9.30
C VAL A 178 19.54 -24.86 9.76
N THR A 179 19.71 -25.41 10.97
CA THR A 179 18.76 -26.39 11.53
C THR A 179 17.38 -25.76 11.75
N PHE A 180 17.32 -24.56 12.30
CA PHE A 180 16.09 -23.80 12.45
C PHE A 180 15.40 -23.54 11.11
N ALA A 181 16.14 -22.99 10.14
CA ALA A 181 15.61 -22.68 8.81
C ALA A 181 15.12 -23.95 8.07
N LEU A 182 15.83 -25.07 8.19
CA LEU A 182 15.44 -26.34 7.57
C LEU A 182 14.06 -26.83 8.06
N LYS A 183 13.68 -26.57 9.32
CA LYS A 183 12.34 -26.90 9.85
C LYS A 183 11.25 -26.14 9.08
N HIS A 184 11.41 -24.83 8.91
CA HIS A 184 10.46 -23.99 8.18
C HIS A 184 10.44 -24.32 6.69
N LEU A 185 11.60 -24.51 6.06
CA LEU A 185 11.68 -24.92 4.66
C LEU A 185 11.01 -26.29 4.41
N ALA A 186 11.12 -27.24 5.34
CA ALA A 186 10.41 -28.52 5.25
C ALA A 186 8.88 -28.34 5.32
N THR A 187 8.39 -27.47 6.21
CA THR A 187 6.97 -27.10 6.27
C THR A 187 6.52 -26.44 4.97
N ALA A 188 7.31 -25.51 4.42
CA ALA A 188 7.03 -24.88 3.13
C ALA A 188 6.94 -25.89 1.98
N VAL A 189 7.86 -26.86 1.93
CA VAL A 189 7.81 -27.99 0.98
C VAL A 189 6.52 -28.78 1.14
N GLY A 190 6.00 -28.95 2.35
CA GLY A 190 4.71 -29.59 2.62
C GLY A 190 3.52 -28.85 1.99
N HIS A 191 3.56 -27.52 2.01
CA HIS A 191 2.49 -26.65 1.52
C HIS A 191 2.51 -26.43 -0.01
N ILE A 192 3.67 -26.49 -0.64
CA ILE A 192 3.82 -26.23 -2.10
C ILE A 192 3.45 -27.51 -2.87
N ARG A 193 2.24 -27.53 -3.43
CA ARG A 193 1.67 -28.63 -4.18
C ARG A 193 0.96 -28.10 -5.44
N PRO A 194 1.01 -28.82 -6.58
CA PRO A 194 0.19 -28.48 -7.75
C PRO A 194 -1.28 -28.36 -7.37
N PHE A 195 -1.99 -27.42 -7.98
CA PHE A 195 -3.42 -27.19 -7.74
C PHE A 195 -4.26 -28.19 -8.52
N GLY A 196 -3.79 -28.64 -9.69
CA GLY A 196 -4.30 -29.82 -10.39
C GLY A 196 -5.71 -29.69 -10.98
N GLY A 197 -6.23 -28.46 -11.11
CA GLY A 197 -7.58 -28.20 -11.62
C GLY A 197 -8.04 -26.79 -11.26
N GLN A 198 -9.32 -26.64 -10.93
CA GLN A 198 -9.86 -25.36 -10.49
C GLN A 198 -9.27 -24.95 -9.14
N ILE A 199 -8.92 -23.67 -9.05
CA ILE A 199 -8.31 -23.04 -7.89
C ILE A 199 -9.34 -22.93 -6.75
N THR A 200 -8.94 -23.32 -5.53
CA THR A 200 -9.74 -23.11 -4.32
C THR A 200 -9.13 -22.05 -3.39
N PRO A 201 -9.95 -21.35 -2.58
CA PRO A 201 -9.44 -20.42 -1.56
C PRO A 201 -8.46 -21.07 -0.57
N GLU A 202 -8.65 -22.34 -0.24
CA GLU A 202 -7.79 -23.10 0.67
C GLU A 202 -6.40 -23.35 0.08
N GLN A 203 -6.30 -23.60 -1.22
CA GLN A 203 -5.01 -23.74 -1.92
C GLN A 203 -4.23 -22.43 -1.87
N LEU A 204 -4.90 -21.31 -2.16
CA LEU A 204 -4.31 -19.97 -2.09
C LEU A 204 -3.83 -19.63 -0.68
N ALA A 205 -4.65 -19.90 0.35
CA ALA A 205 -4.27 -19.69 1.75
C ALA A 205 -3.11 -20.59 2.18
N THR A 206 -3.06 -21.84 1.70
CA THR A 206 -1.96 -22.79 2.00
C THR A 206 -0.65 -22.33 1.36
N MET A 207 -0.70 -21.85 0.12
CA MET A 207 0.48 -21.30 -0.56
C MET A 207 1.00 -20.03 0.14
N ARG A 208 0.11 -19.17 0.66
CA ARG A 208 0.51 -18.03 1.50
C ARG A 208 1.23 -18.47 2.77
N LYS A 209 0.80 -19.55 3.42
CA LYS A 209 1.55 -20.13 4.56
C LYS A 209 2.95 -20.55 4.14
N ALA A 210 3.10 -21.21 3.00
CA ALA A 210 4.42 -21.58 2.48
C ALA A 210 5.34 -20.36 2.29
N GLN A 211 4.81 -19.26 1.76
CA GLN A 211 5.56 -18.01 1.61
C GLN A 211 6.08 -17.49 2.97
N ILE A 212 5.24 -17.52 4.02
CA ILE A 212 5.63 -17.08 5.37
C ILE A 212 6.71 -17.99 5.97
N GLU A 213 6.60 -19.31 5.79
CA GLU A 213 7.62 -20.26 6.24
C GLU A 213 8.98 -20.01 5.56
N ILE A 214 9.00 -19.75 4.24
CA ILE A 214 10.24 -19.41 3.52
C ILE A 214 10.79 -18.06 4.01
N GLU A 215 9.93 -17.11 4.35
CA GLU A 215 10.33 -15.83 4.91
C GLU A 215 11.00 -15.98 6.27
N ILE A 216 10.41 -16.73 7.21
CA ILE A 216 11.01 -17.00 8.53
C ILE A 216 12.36 -17.73 8.38
N ALA A 217 12.45 -18.68 7.44
CA ALA A 217 13.72 -19.34 7.13
C ALA A 217 14.78 -18.37 6.60
N ALA A 218 14.38 -17.41 5.75
CA ALA A 218 15.30 -16.40 5.23
C ALA A 218 15.85 -15.54 6.38
N GLU A 219 15.01 -15.10 7.31
CA GLU A 219 15.40 -14.23 8.42
C GLU A 219 16.49 -14.84 9.31
N ALA A 220 16.48 -16.17 9.49
CA ALA A 220 17.53 -16.89 10.22
C ALA A 220 18.91 -16.85 9.53
N PHE A 221 18.95 -16.57 8.22
CA PHE A 221 20.17 -16.45 7.44
C PHE A 221 20.69 -15.02 7.33
N ASP A 222 19.91 -14.00 7.70
CA ASP A 222 20.31 -12.61 7.51
C ASP A 222 21.35 -12.16 8.55
N ALA A 223 22.10 -11.11 8.22
CA ALA A 223 23.16 -10.59 9.07
C ALA A 223 22.66 -9.62 10.16
N GLU A 224 21.40 -9.23 10.09
CA GLU A 224 20.74 -8.34 11.05
C GLU A 224 19.26 -8.70 11.22
N PRO A 225 18.58 -8.19 12.26
CA PRO A 225 17.19 -8.51 12.50
C PRO A 225 16.28 -8.01 11.36
N PRO A 226 15.17 -8.71 11.08
CA PRO A 226 14.17 -8.27 10.10
C PRO A 226 13.70 -6.82 10.36
N PRO A 227 13.32 -6.04 9.32
CA PRO A 227 12.86 -4.67 9.49
C PRO A 227 11.67 -4.56 10.46
N ARG A 228 11.67 -3.57 11.35
CA ARG A 228 10.62 -3.39 12.36
C ARG A 228 10.64 -2.00 12.96
N ALA A 229 9.49 -1.50 13.40
CA ALA A 229 9.37 -0.32 14.24
C ALA A 229 9.11 -0.70 15.70
N LEU A 230 9.30 0.26 16.61
CA LEU A 230 8.89 0.17 18.02
C LEU A 230 9.46 -1.04 18.78
N SER A 231 10.66 -1.48 18.40
CA SER A 231 11.46 -2.47 19.14
C SER A 231 12.55 -1.72 19.89
N ARG A 232 12.37 -1.55 21.21
CA ARG A 232 13.30 -0.79 22.06
C ARG A 232 14.60 -1.58 22.23
N ILE A 233 15.73 -0.88 22.12
CA ILE A 233 17.06 -1.46 22.41
C ILE A 233 17.31 -1.39 23.91
N ALA A 234 17.80 -2.49 24.50
CA ALA A 234 18.40 -2.52 25.83
C ALA A 234 19.88 -2.85 25.73
N PHE A 235 20.73 -2.22 26.55
CA PHE A 235 22.13 -2.59 26.71
C PHE A 235 22.33 -3.16 28.11
N GLU A 236 22.77 -4.41 28.22
CA GLU A 236 22.99 -5.08 29.50
C GLU A 236 24.47 -4.97 29.91
N PRO A 237 24.81 -4.15 30.93
CA PRO A 237 26.20 -3.80 31.23
C PRO A 237 27.07 -4.97 31.71
N LYS A 238 26.50 -6.02 32.32
CA LYS A 238 27.26 -7.20 32.73
C LYS A 238 27.72 -8.04 31.54
N THR A 239 26.85 -8.21 30.54
CA THR A 239 27.18 -8.99 29.34
C THR A 239 27.81 -8.13 28.24
N LYS A 240 27.62 -6.80 28.31
CA LYS A 240 28.02 -5.81 27.30
C LYS A 240 27.36 -6.03 25.94
N LEU A 241 26.16 -6.59 25.93
CA LEU A 241 25.42 -6.90 24.72
C LEU A 241 24.21 -5.98 24.60
N PHE A 242 23.89 -5.60 23.37
CA PHE A 242 22.61 -4.96 23.07
C PHE A 242 21.59 -6.04 22.74
N VAL A 243 20.35 -5.85 23.17
CA VAL A 243 19.26 -6.80 22.97
C VAL A 243 18.04 -6.06 22.46
N ILE A 244 17.34 -6.69 21.52
CA ILE A 244 16.02 -6.26 21.04
C ILE A 244 15.07 -7.44 21.08
N PHE A 245 13.79 -7.14 21.29
CA PHE A 245 12.69 -8.10 21.27
C PHE A 245 11.53 -7.53 20.45
N GLY A 246 10.81 -8.41 19.76
CA GLY A 246 9.54 -8.09 19.12
C GLY A 246 9.57 -6.86 18.20
N GLY A 247 8.49 -6.08 18.20
CA GLY A 247 8.30 -4.91 17.32
C GLY A 247 7.19 -5.09 16.30
N ASP A 248 7.02 -4.08 15.46
CA ASP A 248 5.94 -3.95 14.49
C ASP A 248 6.48 -3.85 13.05
N HIS A 249 6.16 -4.83 12.20
CA HIS A 249 6.54 -4.89 10.77
C HIS A 249 5.52 -4.18 9.85
N MET A 250 4.51 -3.51 10.40
CA MET A 250 3.40 -2.85 9.70
C MET A 250 2.32 -3.78 9.10
N ASP A 251 2.56 -5.08 8.99
CA ASP A 251 1.55 -6.13 8.69
C ASP A 251 1.47 -7.23 9.74
N TYR A 252 2.52 -7.39 10.57
CA TYR A 252 2.52 -8.27 11.75
C TYR A 252 3.32 -7.69 12.92
N LEU A 253 3.02 -8.17 14.13
CA LEU A 253 3.91 -8.09 15.28
C LEU A 253 4.70 -9.38 15.41
N THR A 254 5.92 -9.31 15.95
CA THR A 254 6.78 -10.49 16.18
C THR A 254 7.20 -10.58 17.65
N ASN A 255 7.72 -11.73 18.06
CA ASN A 255 8.36 -12.00 19.35
C ASN A 255 9.75 -12.64 19.21
N ASP A 256 10.40 -12.48 18.06
CA ASP A 256 11.80 -12.86 17.91
C ASP A 256 12.70 -12.00 18.81
N LEU A 257 13.90 -12.53 19.05
CA LEU A 257 14.87 -11.94 19.95
C LEU A 257 16.25 -11.93 19.29
N TRP A 258 16.90 -10.79 19.33
CA TRP A 258 18.22 -10.61 18.74
C TRP A 258 19.18 -9.94 19.71
N VAL A 259 20.44 -10.37 19.65
CA VAL A 259 21.51 -9.86 20.49
C VAL A 259 22.66 -9.37 19.61
N PHE A 260 23.06 -8.12 19.76
CA PHE A 260 24.22 -7.55 19.09
C PHE A 260 25.42 -7.56 20.02
N ASP A 261 26.50 -8.19 19.57
CA ASP A 261 27.81 -8.14 20.20
C ASP A 261 28.62 -7.01 19.55
N PRO A 262 28.85 -5.87 20.24
CA PRO A 262 29.55 -4.73 19.66
C PRO A 262 31.04 -5.00 19.46
N VAL A 263 31.64 -5.97 20.15
CA VAL A 263 33.05 -6.35 19.97
C VAL A 263 33.20 -7.18 18.70
N LYS A 264 32.30 -8.15 18.50
CA LYS A 264 32.27 -8.95 17.26
C LYS A 264 31.64 -8.21 16.09
N ARG A 265 30.96 -7.09 16.35
CA ARG A 265 30.13 -6.33 15.41
C ARG A 265 29.17 -7.26 14.66
N ARG A 266 28.43 -8.06 15.43
CA ARG A 266 27.60 -9.14 14.87
C ARG A 266 26.30 -9.31 15.65
N TRP A 267 25.22 -9.52 14.92
CA TRP A 267 23.93 -9.94 15.45
C TRP A 267 23.83 -11.46 15.59
N PHE A 268 23.15 -11.89 16.64
CA PHE A 268 22.79 -13.28 16.92
C PHE A 268 21.30 -13.38 17.21
N GLN A 269 20.56 -14.05 16.34
CA GLN A 269 19.18 -14.42 16.62
C GLN A 269 19.16 -15.49 17.69
N ARG A 270 18.29 -15.33 18.68
CA ARG A 270 18.14 -16.23 19.81
C ARG A 270 16.81 -16.95 19.70
N HIS A 271 16.85 -18.26 19.94
CA HIS A 271 15.68 -19.16 19.83
C HIS A 271 15.34 -19.77 21.21
N PRO A 272 14.91 -18.97 22.21
CA PRO A 272 14.45 -19.53 23.48
C PRO A 272 13.24 -20.44 23.25
N GLU A 273 13.11 -21.51 24.03
CA GLU A 273 12.03 -22.51 23.87
C GLU A 273 10.63 -21.88 23.99
N SER A 274 10.50 -20.88 24.86
CA SER A 274 9.26 -20.15 25.05
C SER A 274 9.54 -18.67 25.30
N ALA A 275 8.68 -17.82 24.76
CA ALA A 275 8.80 -16.37 24.79
C ALA A 275 7.45 -15.71 25.12
N PRO A 276 7.47 -14.45 25.58
CA PRO A 276 6.26 -13.63 25.67
C PRO A 276 5.56 -13.47 24.30
N GLU A 277 4.28 -13.10 24.32
CA GLU A 277 3.52 -12.89 23.08
C GLU A 277 4.07 -11.76 22.20
N PRO A 278 3.88 -11.82 20.86
CA PRO A 278 4.27 -10.75 19.94
C PRO A 278 3.70 -9.40 20.33
N ARG A 279 4.58 -8.39 20.43
CA ARG A 279 4.20 -7.05 20.89
C ARG A 279 5.13 -5.96 20.36
N GLY A 280 4.59 -4.77 20.21
CA GLY A 280 5.34 -3.54 19.95
C GLY A 280 5.33 -2.58 21.15
N ASP A 281 6.29 -1.67 21.19
CA ASP A 281 6.29 -0.50 22.09
C ASP A 281 6.26 -0.83 23.59
N HIS A 282 6.92 -1.92 23.97
CA HIS A 282 7.08 -2.35 25.36
C HIS A 282 8.24 -1.61 26.04
N HIS A 283 8.21 -1.56 27.36
CA HIS A 283 9.40 -1.20 28.16
C HIS A 283 10.38 -2.37 28.12
N PHE A 284 11.67 -2.06 27.95
CA PHE A 284 12.74 -3.05 27.81
C PHE A 284 13.99 -2.51 28.51
N ASP A 285 14.18 -2.91 29.77
CA ASP A 285 15.11 -2.26 30.69
C ASP A 285 16.12 -3.28 31.24
N ALA A 286 17.41 -2.97 31.11
CA ALA A 286 18.49 -3.79 31.67
C ALA A 286 18.51 -3.71 33.20
N LEU A 287 18.71 -4.85 33.86
CA LEU A 287 18.81 -4.94 35.32
C LEU A 287 20.24 -4.85 35.83
N GLY A 288 21.25 -4.97 34.95
CA GLY A 288 22.67 -4.90 35.30
C GLY A 288 23.23 -6.19 35.92
N ASP A 289 22.41 -7.21 36.09
CA ASP A 289 22.80 -8.52 36.63
C ASP A 289 22.93 -9.61 35.56
N GLY A 290 22.81 -9.23 34.28
CA GLY A 290 22.76 -10.13 33.13
C GLY A 290 21.34 -10.40 32.61
N ARG A 291 20.31 -9.75 33.19
CA ARG A 291 18.91 -9.91 32.79
C ARG A 291 18.29 -8.60 32.29
N ILE A 292 17.23 -8.74 31.50
CA ILE A 292 16.42 -7.63 30.99
C ILE A 292 14.98 -7.82 31.48
N ALA A 293 14.39 -6.77 32.03
CA ALA A 293 12.97 -6.71 32.35
C ALA A 293 12.17 -6.18 31.16
N MET A 294 11.09 -6.87 30.80
CA MET A 294 10.13 -6.44 29.79
C MET A 294 8.74 -6.30 30.40
N ARG A 295 8.03 -5.21 30.11
CA ARG A 295 6.63 -5.01 30.53
C ARG A 295 5.85 -4.13 29.55
N GLY A 296 4.54 -4.30 29.51
CA GLY A 296 3.65 -3.50 28.67
C GLY A 296 3.83 -3.75 27.17
N GLY A 297 3.56 -2.70 26.40
CA GLY A 297 3.40 -2.75 24.95
C GLY A 297 1.98 -3.04 24.52
N TYR A 298 1.79 -3.20 23.21
CA TYR A 298 0.50 -3.49 22.61
C TYR A 298 0.50 -4.76 21.77
N ILE A 299 -0.68 -5.34 21.66
CA ILE A 299 -1.08 -6.27 20.60
C ILE A 299 -2.08 -5.57 19.67
N TYR A 300 -2.25 -6.13 18.48
CA TYR A 300 -3.30 -5.71 17.56
C TYR A 300 -4.36 -6.81 17.46
N VAL A 301 -5.62 -6.44 17.67
CA VAL A 301 -6.76 -7.35 17.50
C VAL A 301 -7.63 -6.80 16.36
N PRO A 302 -7.85 -7.57 15.28
CA PRO A 302 -8.78 -7.16 14.22
C PRO A 302 -10.13 -6.71 14.79
N GLU A 303 -10.75 -5.69 14.18
CA GLU A 303 -11.97 -4.99 14.65
C GLU A 303 -11.85 -4.20 15.97
N LYS A 304 -10.91 -4.54 16.87
CA LYS A 304 -10.73 -3.84 18.16
C LYS A 304 -9.56 -2.84 18.16
N GLY A 305 -8.63 -2.96 17.21
CA GLY A 305 -7.46 -2.10 17.09
C GLY A 305 -6.34 -2.47 18.06
N TYR A 306 -5.56 -1.47 18.46
CA TYR A 306 -4.41 -1.61 19.34
C TYR A 306 -4.85 -1.70 20.81
N LEU A 307 -4.43 -2.76 21.50
CA LEU A 307 -4.78 -3.02 22.89
C LEU A 307 -3.53 -3.23 23.74
N ASN A 308 -3.56 -2.73 24.97
CA ASN A 308 -2.52 -2.98 25.98
C ASN A 308 -2.38 -4.47 26.23
N VAL A 309 -1.14 -4.93 26.36
CA VAL A 309 -0.83 -6.31 26.76
C VAL A 309 -1.01 -6.53 28.26
N GLY A 310 -0.84 -5.49 29.07
CA GLY A 310 -0.92 -5.58 30.53
C GLY A 310 0.38 -5.15 31.22
N PRO A 311 0.35 -4.93 32.54
CA PRO A 311 1.52 -4.48 33.30
C PRO A 311 2.48 -5.60 33.71
N GLU A 312 2.11 -6.85 33.45
CA GLU A 312 2.89 -8.02 33.83
C GLU A 312 4.31 -7.98 33.27
N ARG A 313 5.27 -8.40 34.11
CA ARG A 313 6.70 -8.30 33.84
C ARG A 313 7.30 -9.65 33.52
N TRP A 314 8.09 -9.69 32.46
CA TRP A 314 8.92 -10.81 32.07
C TRP A 314 10.39 -10.49 32.29
N PHE A 315 11.19 -11.49 32.61
CA PHE A 315 12.65 -11.38 32.66
C PHE A 315 13.29 -12.27 31.61
N TYR A 316 14.20 -11.70 30.83
CA TYR A 316 15.06 -12.45 29.92
C TYR A 316 16.47 -12.55 30.50
N ASP A 317 17.00 -13.77 30.66
CA ASP A 317 18.40 -14.01 31.04
C ASP A 317 19.26 -14.13 29.78
N VAL A 318 20.14 -13.14 29.56
CA VAL A 318 20.94 -13.02 28.33
C VAL A 318 21.93 -14.18 28.18
N GLY A 319 22.46 -14.69 29.29
CA GLY A 319 23.42 -15.79 29.29
C GLY A 319 22.76 -17.16 29.11
N LYS A 320 21.61 -17.38 29.75
CA LYS A 320 20.88 -18.66 29.69
C LYS A 320 19.96 -18.79 28.48
N ASN A 321 19.70 -17.68 27.78
CA ASN A 321 18.75 -17.62 26.68
C ASN A 321 17.36 -18.17 27.05
N ASN A 322 16.78 -17.66 28.15
CA ASN A 322 15.44 -18.05 28.57
C ASN A 322 14.63 -16.87 29.12
N TRP A 323 13.32 -17.03 29.06
CA TRP A 323 12.35 -16.12 29.66
C TRP A 323 11.78 -16.72 30.94
N SER A 324 11.54 -15.87 31.93
CA SER A 324 10.80 -16.22 33.15
C SER A 324 9.75 -15.16 33.47
N ALA A 325 8.55 -15.61 33.85
CA ALA A 325 7.48 -14.75 34.32
C ALA A 325 7.75 -14.23 35.74
N ASP A 326 7.39 -12.99 36.01
CA ASP A 326 7.44 -12.40 37.35
C ASP A 326 6.15 -12.73 38.14
N GLY A 327 6.02 -13.99 38.56
CA GLY A 327 4.91 -14.45 39.41
C GLY A 327 3.55 -14.61 38.71
N HIS A 328 3.44 -14.34 37.42
CA HIS A 328 2.20 -14.51 36.64
C HIS A 328 2.20 -15.81 35.81
N ARG A 329 1.03 -16.14 35.22
CA ARG A 329 0.80 -17.35 34.41
C ARG A 329 0.32 -17.08 32.99
N GLU A 330 0.67 -15.90 32.45
CA GLU A 330 0.43 -15.59 31.04
C GLU A 330 0.97 -16.68 30.10
N GLN A 331 0.25 -16.90 28.99
CA GLN A 331 0.63 -17.86 27.97
C GLN A 331 1.98 -17.48 27.32
N THR A 332 2.82 -18.48 27.08
CA THR A 332 4.04 -18.35 26.28
C THR A 332 3.82 -18.82 24.85
N TYR A 333 4.71 -18.40 23.97
CA TYR A 333 4.67 -18.63 22.53
C TYR A 333 6.04 -19.08 22.01
N PRO A 334 6.10 -19.83 20.90
CA PRO A 334 7.35 -20.04 20.16
C PRO A 334 8.03 -18.69 19.83
N ALA A 335 9.36 -18.64 19.87
CA ALA A 335 10.15 -17.41 19.70
C ALA A 335 10.27 -16.89 18.24
N ASP A 336 9.42 -17.37 17.36
CA ASP A 336 9.28 -17.04 15.94
C ASP A 336 7.81 -16.72 15.57
N THR A 337 6.97 -16.49 16.57
CA THR A 337 5.54 -16.24 16.39
C THR A 337 5.30 -14.86 15.79
N ARG A 338 4.40 -14.80 14.81
CA ARG A 338 3.87 -13.55 14.25
C ARG A 338 2.38 -13.41 14.54
N SER A 339 1.92 -12.22 14.93
CA SER A 339 0.50 -11.91 15.07
C SER A 339 0.07 -10.87 14.04
N ALA A 340 -1.10 -11.05 13.43
CA ALA A 340 -1.60 -10.19 12.36
C ALA A 340 -1.83 -8.74 12.81
N ARG A 341 -1.43 -7.78 11.97
CA ARG A 341 -1.56 -6.34 12.22
C ARG A 341 -2.12 -5.60 11.00
N TYR A 342 -3.41 -5.78 10.74
CA TYR A 342 -4.12 -5.11 9.65
C TYR A 342 -5.62 -4.90 9.96
N TRP A 343 -6.21 -3.86 9.37
CA TRP A 343 -7.60 -3.45 9.62
C TRP A 343 -8.59 -4.19 8.71
N PRO A 344 -9.61 -4.89 9.22
CA PRO A 344 -10.62 -5.52 8.37
C PRO A 344 -11.37 -4.49 7.50
N PRO A 345 -11.71 -4.79 6.24
CA PRO A 345 -11.50 -6.03 5.48
C PRO A 345 -10.16 -6.15 4.72
N ALA A 346 -9.01 -5.93 5.35
CA ALA A 346 -7.71 -5.97 4.67
C ALA A 346 -7.07 -7.37 4.53
N ARG A 347 -7.85 -8.45 4.31
CA ARG A 347 -7.29 -9.77 3.96
C ARG A 347 -7.71 -10.19 2.54
N PRO A 348 -6.78 -10.72 1.71
CA PRO A 348 -7.09 -11.22 0.37
C PRO A 348 -8.23 -12.24 0.33
N GLU A 349 -8.40 -13.04 1.37
CA GLU A 349 -9.43 -14.10 1.45
C GLU A 349 -10.85 -13.57 1.56
N GLN A 350 -11.03 -12.33 2.06
CA GLN A 350 -12.37 -11.76 2.19
C GLN A 350 -13.08 -11.59 0.84
N TYR A 351 -12.31 -11.31 -0.20
CA TYR A 351 -12.80 -11.09 -1.55
C TYR A 351 -13.20 -12.38 -2.28
N MET A 352 -12.89 -13.54 -1.69
CA MET A 352 -13.25 -14.86 -2.21
C MET A 352 -14.53 -15.41 -1.58
N LYS A 353 -15.19 -14.66 -0.69
CA LYS A 353 -16.46 -15.06 -0.08
C LYS A 353 -17.61 -14.90 -1.08
N GLY A 354 -18.57 -15.83 -1.02
CA GLY A 354 -19.76 -15.82 -1.87
C GLY A 354 -19.59 -16.67 -3.14
N PRO A 355 -20.43 -16.46 -4.16
CA PRO A 355 -20.37 -17.22 -5.40
C PRO A 355 -19.04 -17.03 -6.14
N ARG A 356 -18.52 -18.13 -6.69
CA ARG A 356 -17.32 -18.12 -7.54
C ARG A 356 -17.46 -17.06 -8.65
N PRO A 357 -16.37 -16.36 -9.01
CA PRO A 357 -16.35 -15.49 -10.18
C PRO A 357 -16.80 -16.25 -11.45
N ASP A 358 -17.63 -15.63 -12.27
CA ASP A 358 -18.17 -16.21 -13.52
C ASP A 358 -18.23 -15.12 -14.60
N ALA A 359 -17.33 -15.21 -15.56
CA ALA A 359 -17.22 -14.24 -16.64
C ALA A 359 -18.38 -14.35 -17.63
N ALA A 360 -18.89 -15.55 -17.91
CA ALA A 360 -19.95 -15.75 -18.88
C ALA A 360 -21.27 -15.14 -18.39
N THR A 361 -21.62 -15.36 -17.13
CA THR A 361 -22.81 -14.77 -16.50
C THR A 361 -22.69 -13.24 -16.45
N ASN A 362 -21.53 -12.70 -16.09
CA ASN A 362 -21.33 -11.25 -16.07
C ASN A 362 -21.38 -10.64 -17.49
N GLU A 363 -20.76 -11.27 -18.48
CA GLU A 363 -20.79 -10.80 -19.87
C GLU A 363 -22.23 -10.77 -20.42
N ALA A 364 -23.05 -11.79 -20.11
CA ALA A 364 -24.48 -11.79 -20.47
C ALA A 364 -25.22 -10.59 -19.82
N ARG A 365 -24.92 -10.29 -18.55
CA ARG A 365 -25.46 -9.12 -17.84
C ARG A 365 -25.02 -7.80 -18.51
N LEU A 366 -23.75 -7.68 -18.88
CA LEU A 366 -23.20 -6.48 -19.52
C LEU A 366 -23.80 -6.24 -20.93
N LYS A 367 -24.08 -7.30 -21.68
CA LYS A 367 -24.77 -7.22 -22.99
C LYS A 367 -26.22 -6.74 -22.84
N ALA A 368 -26.89 -7.09 -21.74
CA ALA A 368 -28.27 -6.73 -21.48
C ALA A 368 -28.47 -5.28 -20.96
N ILE A 369 -27.39 -4.51 -20.78
CA ILE A 369 -27.47 -3.13 -20.30
C ILE A 369 -28.26 -2.26 -21.30
N PRO A 370 -29.32 -1.57 -20.86
CA PRO A 370 -30.03 -0.61 -21.71
C PRO A 370 -29.12 0.56 -22.07
N VAL A 371 -29.26 1.03 -23.32
CA VAL A 371 -28.52 2.21 -23.79
C VAL A 371 -28.88 3.46 -23.00
N ASN A 372 -27.92 4.38 -22.88
CA ASN A 372 -28.03 5.68 -22.21
C ASN A 372 -28.58 5.59 -20.77
N THR A 373 -28.33 4.46 -20.10
CA THR A 373 -28.79 4.18 -18.74
C THR A 373 -27.63 3.66 -17.91
N TRP A 374 -27.35 4.33 -16.79
CA TRP A 374 -26.42 3.83 -15.78
C TRP A 374 -27.05 2.66 -15.02
N VAL A 375 -26.30 1.57 -14.91
CA VAL A 375 -26.65 0.37 -14.14
C VAL A 375 -25.59 0.13 -13.08
N ARG A 376 -25.98 0.14 -11.80
CA ARG A 376 -25.06 -0.28 -10.72
C ARG A 376 -24.83 -1.78 -10.73
N LEU A 377 -23.56 -2.16 -10.69
CA LEU A 377 -23.16 -3.55 -10.52
C LEU A 377 -23.30 -3.98 -9.06
N LYS A 378 -23.77 -5.22 -8.85
CA LYS A 378 -24.01 -5.81 -7.53
C LYS A 378 -22.80 -6.63 -7.10
N THR A 379 -21.68 -5.95 -6.87
CA THR A 379 -20.41 -6.58 -6.52
C THR A 379 -20.54 -7.38 -5.21
N PRO A 380 -20.24 -8.70 -5.19
CA PRO A 380 -20.49 -9.54 -4.01
C PRO A 380 -19.69 -9.15 -2.75
N ALA A 381 -18.48 -8.64 -2.93
CA ALA A 381 -17.64 -8.12 -1.86
C ALA A 381 -17.10 -6.75 -2.28
N GLY A 382 -17.46 -5.70 -1.53
CA GLY A 382 -16.95 -4.35 -1.74
C GLY A 382 -15.53 -4.15 -1.19
N THR A 383 -14.86 -3.09 -1.63
CA THR A 383 -13.58 -2.63 -1.07
C THR A 383 -13.81 -1.68 0.12
N ILE A 384 -12.76 -1.40 0.89
CA ILE A 384 -12.73 -0.30 1.84
C ILE A 384 -12.85 1.03 1.09
N SER A 385 -13.46 2.04 1.73
CA SER A 385 -13.49 3.41 1.21
C SER A 385 -12.07 3.89 0.92
N ARG A 386 -11.83 4.40 -0.29
CA ARG A 386 -10.57 5.00 -0.71
C ARG A 386 -10.88 6.36 -1.30
N ASP A 387 -11.29 7.28 -0.44
CA ASP A 387 -11.77 8.57 -0.90
C ASP A 387 -10.66 9.37 -1.57
N TRP A 388 -11.05 10.26 -2.48
CA TRP A 388 -10.12 11.12 -3.25
C TRP A 388 -9.16 10.35 -4.18
N ALA A 389 -9.59 9.20 -4.70
CA ALA A 389 -8.87 8.40 -5.69
C ALA A 389 -9.24 8.77 -7.13
N THR A 390 -8.33 8.45 -8.06
CA THR A 390 -8.65 8.16 -9.48
C THR A 390 -8.41 6.67 -9.74
N TRP A 391 -9.11 6.12 -10.73
CA TRP A 391 -9.02 4.72 -11.09
C TRP A 391 -8.17 4.57 -12.35
N ALA A 392 -7.08 3.82 -12.27
CA ALA A 392 -6.27 3.51 -13.44
C ALA A 392 -6.91 2.37 -14.23
N TYR A 393 -7.17 2.59 -15.52
CA TYR A 393 -7.74 1.57 -16.41
C TYR A 393 -6.65 0.82 -17.16
N ASP A 394 -6.50 -0.47 -16.86
CA ASP A 394 -5.67 -1.40 -17.62
C ASP A 394 -6.53 -2.10 -18.67
N SER A 395 -6.39 -1.62 -19.91
CA SER A 395 -7.09 -2.14 -21.08
C SER A 395 -6.57 -3.50 -21.53
N ASP A 396 -5.36 -3.91 -21.15
CA ASP A 396 -4.77 -5.18 -21.57
C ASP A 396 -5.35 -6.34 -20.77
N ARG A 397 -5.77 -6.09 -19.53
CA ARG A 397 -6.22 -7.12 -18.57
C ARG A 397 -7.69 -7.02 -18.16
N ASP A 398 -8.47 -6.09 -18.71
CA ASP A 398 -9.85 -5.80 -18.28
C ASP A 398 -9.92 -5.47 -16.76
N MET A 399 -9.05 -4.57 -16.30
CA MET A 399 -8.90 -4.23 -14.88
C MET A 399 -9.01 -2.73 -14.58
N LEU A 400 -9.52 -2.41 -13.40
CA LEU A 400 -9.39 -1.08 -12.80
C LEU A 400 -8.57 -1.16 -11.51
N TYR A 401 -7.63 -0.23 -11.30
CA TYR A 401 -6.80 -0.16 -10.10
C TYR A 401 -7.08 1.10 -9.29
N VAL A 402 -7.16 0.93 -7.97
CA VAL A 402 -7.39 2.02 -7.03
C VAL A 402 -6.38 1.92 -5.89
N TRP A 403 -5.38 2.78 -5.93
CA TRP A 403 -4.53 3.10 -4.80
C TRP A 403 -4.82 4.53 -4.36
N ALA A 404 -5.29 4.71 -3.13
CA ALA A 404 -5.71 6.00 -2.56
C ALA A 404 -6.22 5.81 -1.12
N GLY A 405 -6.70 6.91 -0.54
CA GLY A 405 -7.29 6.99 0.79
C GLY A 405 -6.43 7.77 1.80
N GLY A 406 -5.26 8.28 1.40
CA GLY A 406 -4.48 9.18 2.25
C GLY A 406 -5.27 10.39 2.77
N HIS A 407 -4.66 11.22 3.62
CA HIS A 407 -5.27 12.45 4.15
C HIS A 407 -6.72 12.21 4.67
N ALA A 408 -6.85 11.80 5.92
CA ALA A 408 -8.13 11.59 6.62
C ALA A 408 -9.06 10.47 6.11
N SER A 409 -8.67 9.67 5.12
CA SER A 409 -9.41 8.46 4.68
C SER A 409 -8.62 7.17 5.00
N TYR A 410 -8.63 6.19 4.10
CA TYR A 410 -7.91 4.92 4.21
C TYR A 410 -6.38 5.01 4.03
N PRO A 411 -5.59 4.68 5.07
CA PRO A 411 -4.15 4.89 5.04
C PRO A 411 -3.35 3.67 4.54
N GLY A 412 -4.02 2.65 4.01
CA GLY A 412 -3.35 1.42 3.54
C GLY A 412 -2.61 1.61 2.23
N ASN A 413 -1.52 0.87 2.07
CA ASN A 413 -0.63 0.92 0.91
C ASN A 413 -0.93 -0.14 -0.16
N ASP A 414 -1.93 -1.00 0.06
CA ASP A 414 -2.41 -1.97 -0.91
C ASP A 414 -3.17 -1.29 -2.06
N VAL A 415 -3.14 -1.94 -3.23
CA VAL A 415 -3.88 -1.53 -4.42
C VAL A 415 -5.14 -2.38 -4.54
N ALA A 416 -6.31 -1.76 -4.49
CA ALA A 416 -7.56 -2.46 -4.79
C ALA A 416 -7.67 -2.68 -6.30
N ARG A 417 -7.99 -3.92 -6.70
CA ARG A 417 -8.08 -4.34 -8.10
C ARG A 417 -9.49 -4.77 -8.39
N TYR A 418 -10.10 -4.20 -9.43
CA TYR A 418 -11.43 -4.57 -9.87
C TYR A 418 -11.36 -5.34 -11.19
N HIS A 419 -11.85 -6.57 -11.18
CA HIS A 419 -11.96 -7.46 -12.33
C HIS A 419 -13.26 -7.14 -13.08
N MET A 420 -13.14 -6.45 -14.22
CA MET A 420 -14.29 -6.01 -15.01
C MET A 420 -15.04 -7.20 -15.62
N ALA A 421 -14.31 -8.28 -15.95
CA ALA A 421 -14.87 -9.50 -16.53
C ALA A 421 -15.84 -10.23 -15.58
N THR A 422 -15.68 -10.10 -14.26
CA THR A 422 -16.46 -10.88 -13.29
C THR A 422 -17.20 -10.05 -12.24
N ASP A 423 -17.03 -8.72 -12.23
CA ASP A 423 -17.56 -7.83 -11.18
C ASP A 423 -17.08 -8.26 -9.79
N ARG A 424 -15.76 -8.20 -9.60
CA ARG A 424 -15.08 -8.59 -8.35
C ARG A 424 -14.00 -7.60 -7.97
N TRP A 425 -13.97 -7.23 -6.70
CA TRP A 425 -12.82 -6.61 -6.07
C TRP A 425 -11.85 -7.66 -5.56
N GLU A 426 -10.57 -7.32 -5.50
CA GLU A 426 -9.59 -8.01 -4.67
C GLU A 426 -8.45 -7.10 -4.18
N ILE A 427 -7.68 -7.63 -3.24
CA ILE A 427 -6.33 -7.21 -2.90
C ILE A 427 -5.45 -8.47 -2.87
N SER A 428 -4.17 -8.38 -3.23
CA SER A 428 -3.24 -9.53 -3.34
C SER A 428 -2.57 -9.89 -2.02
N ASP A 429 -2.38 -8.92 -1.13
CA ASP A 429 -1.72 -9.07 0.16
C ASP A 429 -2.46 -8.28 1.25
N PRO A 430 -2.22 -8.60 2.53
CA PRO A 430 -2.69 -7.77 3.63
C PRO A 430 -2.17 -6.34 3.50
N ALA A 431 -3.04 -5.37 3.80
CA ALA A 431 -2.65 -3.96 3.79
C ALA A 431 -1.75 -3.63 4.99
N GLN A 432 -0.64 -2.92 4.74
CA GLN A 432 0.12 -2.29 5.82
C GLN A 432 -0.43 -0.90 6.13
N LEU A 433 -0.47 -0.56 7.42
CA LEU A 433 -1.01 0.72 7.91
C LEU A 433 0.07 1.53 8.65
N PRO A 434 0.09 2.87 8.57
CA PRO A 434 0.99 3.67 9.39
C PRO A 434 0.56 3.65 10.87
N LEU A 435 1.53 3.73 11.78
CA LEU A 435 1.28 3.80 13.23
C LEU A 435 0.69 5.14 13.62
N GLY A 436 -0.39 5.15 14.40
CA GLY A 436 -0.96 6.36 15.03
C GLY A 436 -1.49 7.45 14.09
N CYS A 437 -1.48 7.21 12.77
CA CYS A 437 -1.81 8.23 11.80
C CYS A 437 -3.11 7.98 11.04
N ALA A 438 -3.75 6.80 11.18
CA ALA A 438 -5.01 6.50 10.48
C ALA A 438 -6.06 7.59 10.75
N GLY A 439 -6.70 8.11 9.69
CA GLY A 439 -7.69 9.19 9.80
C GLY A 439 -7.11 10.60 10.04
N THR A 440 -5.78 10.77 10.09
CA THR A 440 -5.16 12.10 10.24
C THR A 440 -4.85 12.75 8.89
N ASN A 441 -4.67 14.07 8.90
CA ASN A 441 -4.28 14.87 7.74
C ASN A 441 -2.74 14.91 7.58
N GLU A 442 -2.22 14.27 6.52
CA GLU A 442 -0.82 14.33 6.07
C GLU A 442 0.27 13.93 7.09
N GLN A 443 -0.06 13.20 8.16
CA GLN A 443 0.94 12.70 9.11
C GLN A 443 1.54 11.34 8.73
N TYR A 444 1.37 10.85 7.50
CA TYR A 444 1.84 9.50 7.18
C TYR A 444 3.32 9.57 6.80
N PRO A 445 4.10 8.48 6.98
CA PRO A 445 5.47 8.43 6.48
C PRO A 445 5.52 8.67 4.96
N SER A 446 6.71 9.02 4.47
CA SER A 446 7.00 9.11 3.04
C SER A 446 7.82 7.89 2.59
N GLY A 447 7.97 7.66 1.28
CA GLY A 447 8.74 6.52 0.77
C GLY A 447 8.05 5.17 0.95
N PHE A 448 8.86 4.13 1.14
CA PHE A 448 8.42 2.74 1.24
C PHE A 448 8.15 2.29 2.69
N ASP A 449 7.29 1.28 2.82
CA ASP A 449 7.27 0.39 3.98
C ASP A 449 8.32 -0.75 3.86
N PHE A 450 8.32 -1.68 4.82
CA PHE A 450 9.26 -2.81 4.82
C PHE A 450 9.03 -3.85 3.71
N ASN A 451 7.89 -3.79 3.02
CA ASN A 451 7.59 -4.62 1.86
C ASN A 451 7.79 -3.89 0.53
N ARG A 452 8.41 -2.70 0.54
CA ARG A 452 8.64 -1.84 -0.63
C ARG A 452 7.36 -1.36 -1.30
N ARG A 453 6.36 -1.03 -0.48
CA ARG A 453 5.10 -0.42 -0.92
C ARG A 453 5.01 1.03 -0.45
N PRO A 454 4.69 1.97 -1.35
CA PRO A 454 4.66 3.38 -1.01
C PRO A 454 3.53 3.69 -0.02
N TRP A 455 3.81 4.57 0.93
CA TRP A 455 2.78 5.12 1.80
C TRP A 455 1.85 6.08 1.03
N CYS A 456 0.55 6.05 1.33
CA CYS A 456 -0.42 6.97 0.73
C CYS A 456 -0.68 8.17 1.66
N ARG A 457 0.20 9.18 1.71
CA ARG A 457 0.07 10.32 2.65
C ARG A 457 -1.00 11.34 2.28
N LYS A 458 -1.20 11.55 0.98
CA LYS A 458 -2.09 12.57 0.41
C LYS A 458 -3.29 11.94 -0.30
N HIS A 459 -4.23 12.78 -0.69
CA HIS A 459 -5.17 12.46 -1.76
C HIS A 459 -4.39 12.36 -3.07
N VAL A 460 -4.51 11.24 -3.77
CA VAL A 460 -3.66 10.91 -4.92
C VAL A 460 -4.33 11.12 -6.26
N TRP A 461 -5.58 11.59 -6.29
CA TRP A 461 -6.37 12.04 -7.46
C TRP A 461 -5.90 11.46 -8.80
N ASN A 462 -5.83 12.29 -9.84
CA ASN A 462 -5.41 11.95 -11.20
C ASN A 462 -3.92 11.61 -11.29
N SER A 463 -3.19 11.46 -10.20
CA SER A 463 -1.74 11.29 -10.21
C SER A 463 -1.30 9.83 -10.39
N GLN A 464 -2.19 8.98 -10.92
CA GLN A 464 -1.92 7.61 -11.34
C GLN A 464 -2.65 7.24 -12.63
N ALA A 465 -2.01 6.44 -13.49
CA ALA A 465 -2.60 5.90 -14.73
C ALA A 465 -1.84 4.65 -15.20
N TYR A 466 -2.50 3.80 -15.98
CA TYR A 466 -1.87 2.67 -16.65
C TYR A 466 -1.07 3.14 -17.86
N GLU A 467 0.14 2.60 -18.03
CA GLU A 467 0.97 2.80 -19.20
C GLU A 467 1.09 1.47 -19.98
N PRO A 468 0.33 1.31 -21.08
CA PRO A 468 0.41 0.17 -22.00
C PRO A 468 1.81 -0.23 -22.46
N GLU A 469 2.74 0.69 -22.73
CA GLU A 469 4.08 0.29 -23.19
C GLU A 469 4.89 -0.39 -22.08
N LEU A 470 4.71 0.07 -20.84
CA LEU A 470 5.35 -0.52 -19.65
C LEU A 470 4.61 -1.75 -19.13
N LYS A 471 3.33 -1.89 -19.48
CA LYS A 471 2.35 -2.79 -18.87
C LYS A 471 2.24 -2.62 -17.35
N LYS A 472 2.34 -1.38 -16.89
CA LYS A 472 2.41 -1.04 -15.46
C LYS A 472 1.54 0.17 -15.15
N MET A 473 1.04 0.24 -13.93
CA MET A 473 0.47 1.49 -13.42
C MET A 473 1.61 2.39 -12.93
N VAL A 474 1.64 3.62 -13.45
CA VAL A 474 2.54 4.69 -13.02
C VAL A 474 1.81 5.52 -11.97
N MET A 475 2.45 5.76 -10.84
CA MET A 475 2.01 6.69 -9.80
C MET A 475 3.08 7.76 -9.63
N ASN A 476 2.74 9.02 -9.93
CA ASN A 476 3.66 10.14 -9.72
C ASN A 476 3.30 10.98 -8.49
N GLY A 477 2.01 11.08 -8.16
CA GLY A 477 1.53 11.86 -7.02
C GLY A 477 1.83 11.19 -5.69
N ALA A 478 3.10 11.15 -5.33
CA ALA A 478 3.59 10.60 -4.09
C ALA A 478 3.87 11.72 -3.07
N ASN A 479 4.37 11.32 -1.90
CA ASN A 479 4.40 12.10 -0.66
C ASN A 479 5.29 13.36 -0.73
N ASP A 480 5.43 14.10 0.38
CA ASP A 480 6.23 15.34 0.52
C ASP A 480 7.44 15.34 -0.44
N GLN A 481 7.33 16.11 -1.54
CA GLN A 481 8.28 16.10 -2.67
C GLN A 481 9.74 16.35 -2.28
N LYS A 482 9.98 16.91 -1.08
CA LYS A 482 11.32 17.14 -0.54
C LYS A 482 11.95 15.86 0.03
N ILE A 483 11.13 14.95 0.53
CA ILE A 483 11.54 13.68 1.14
C ILE A 483 11.44 12.55 0.09
N ASP A 484 10.40 12.57 -0.73
CA ASP A 484 10.04 11.49 -1.64
C ASP A 484 9.93 11.98 -3.11
N PRO A 485 11.05 12.36 -3.74
CA PRO A 485 11.07 12.90 -5.10
C PRO A 485 10.98 11.79 -6.17
N TYR A 486 10.18 10.76 -5.95
CA TYR A 486 10.09 9.58 -6.81
C TYR A 486 8.69 9.41 -7.41
N PHE A 487 8.63 8.73 -8.54
CA PHE A 487 7.41 8.08 -9.04
C PHE A 487 7.57 6.56 -8.90
N TYR A 488 6.45 5.86 -8.83
CA TYR A 488 6.37 4.45 -8.48
C TYR A 488 5.71 3.66 -9.59
N LEU A 489 6.16 2.41 -9.76
CA LEU A 489 5.59 1.47 -10.71
C LEU A 489 4.95 0.30 -9.96
N TYR A 490 3.68 0.06 -10.26
CA TYR A 490 2.94 -1.13 -9.85
C TYR A 490 2.82 -2.08 -11.05
N ASP A 491 3.17 -3.34 -10.81
CA ASP A 491 3.13 -4.42 -11.79
C ASP A 491 1.89 -5.29 -11.56
N PRO A 492 0.89 -5.23 -12.46
CA PRO A 492 -0.31 -6.03 -12.34
C PRO A 492 -0.10 -7.54 -12.34
N GLU A 493 0.97 -8.05 -12.95
CA GLU A 493 1.24 -9.49 -13.02
C GLU A 493 1.74 -10.02 -11.68
N LYS A 494 2.53 -9.20 -10.97
CA LYS A 494 2.97 -9.49 -9.60
C LYS A 494 1.97 -9.05 -8.53
N ALA A 495 0.97 -8.28 -8.95
CA ALA A 495 0.01 -7.60 -8.11
C ALA A 495 0.68 -6.80 -6.97
N ASP A 496 1.83 -6.17 -7.26
CA ASP A 496 2.58 -5.37 -6.28
C ASP A 496 3.42 -4.25 -6.91
N TRP A 497 3.88 -3.34 -6.06
CA TRP A 497 4.89 -2.33 -6.38
C TRP A 497 6.25 -2.98 -6.62
N VAL A 498 6.90 -2.61 -7.72
CA VAL A 498 8.14 -3.27 -8.18
C VAL A 498 9.36 -2.36 -8.19
N SER A 499 9.16 -1.06 -8.30
CA SER A 499 10.26 -0.08 -8.34
C SER A 499 9.77 1.33 -8.09
N ARG A 500 10.69 2.19 -7.68
CA ARG A 500 10.56 3.65 -7.74
C ARG A 500 11.68 4.24 -8.58
N HIS A 501 11.43 5.40 -9.18
CA HIS A 501 12.36 6.10 -10.06
C HIS A 501 12.34 7.57 -9.73
N ARG A 502 13.51 8.20 -9.72
CA ARG A 502 13.62 9.60 -9.31
C ARG A 502 12.98 10.48 -10.38
N ASN A 503 12.17 11.43 -9.96
CA ASN A 503 11.65 12.44 -10.87
C ASN A 503 12.78 13.32 -11.42
N ALA A 504 12.58 13.80 -12.64
CA ALA A 504 13.54 14.66 -13.32
C ALA A 504 13.82 15.94 -12.51
N THR A 505 15.02 16.48 -12.65
CA THR A 505 15.40 17.72 -11.97
C THR A 505 14.43 18.86 -12.36
N GLY A 506 13.80 19.48 -11.37
CA GLY A 506 12.83 20.57 -11.56
C GLY A 506 11.38 20.13 -11.83
N MET A 507 11.13 18.81 -11.89
CA MET A 507 9.80 18.22 -11.86
C MET A 507 9.32 18.12 -10.41
N GLY A 508 8.13 18.65 -10.13
CA GLY A 508 7.44 18.40 -8.86
C GLY A 508 6.55 17.17 -8.98
N ASN A 509 6.21 16.56 -7.85
CA ASN A 509 5.39 15.35 -7.80
C ASN A 509 4.34 15.40 -6.67
N ASP A 510 4.06 16.59 -6.15
CA ASP A 510 2.96 16.79 -5.21
C ASP A 510 1.61 16.43 -5.86
N ALA A 511 0.87 15.52 -5.24
CA ALA A 511 -0.44 15.07 -5.71
C ALA A 511 -1.47 16.21 -5.89
N TYR A 512 -1.33 17.35 -5.19
CA TYR A 512 -2.18 18.53 -5.40
C TYR A 512 -2.03 19.13 -6.82
N ASN A 513 -0.96 18.81 -7.53
CA ASN A 513 -0.67 19.35 -8.85
C ASN A 513 -0.52 18.28 -9.92
N SER A 514 0.00 17.09 -9.63
CA SER A 514 0.23 16.08 -10.67
C SER A 514 -1.08 15.53 -11.23
N GLN A 515 -1.16 15.44 -12.56
CA GLN A 515 -2.30 14.91 -13.30
C GLN A 515 -1.74 14.05 -14.43
N LEU A 516 -1.97 12.74 -14.40
CA LEU A 516 -1.43 11.77 -15.35
C LEU A 516 -2.48 11.30 -16.35
N ARG A 517 -2.15 11.29 -17.64
CA ARG A 517 -2.92 10.58 -18.67
C ARG A 517 -1.99 10.00 -19.73
N HIS A 518 -2.27 8.76 -20.13
CA HIS A 518 -1.61 8.14 -21.26
C HIS A 518 -2.10 8.76 -22.57
N THR A 519 -1.17 8.91 -23.51
CA THR A 519 -1.41 9.29 -24.92
C THR A 519 -0.64 8.33 -25.81
N LYS A 520 -0.91 8.32 -27.12
CA LYS A 520 -0.09 7.52 -28.06
C LYS A 520 1.39 7.93 -28.12
N HIS A 521 1.76 9.05 -27.49
CA HIS A 521 3.14 9.55 -27.42
C HIS A 521 3.81 9.21 -26.08
N GLY A 522 3.12 8.52 -25.17
CA GLY A 522 3.57 8.19 -23.82
C GLY A 522 2.70 8.81 -22.71
N MET A 523 3.10 8.58 -21.46
CA MET A 523 2.43 9.13 -20.27
C MET A 523 2.75 10.62 -20.11
N LEU A 524 1.73 11.47 -20.11
CA LEU A 524 1.85 12.91 -19.88
C LEU A 524 1.52 13.25 -18.41
N ASP A 525 2.34 14.09 -17.78
CA ASP A 525 2.04 14.74 -16.50
C ASP A 525 1.84 16.24 -16.68
N TRP A 526 0.70 16.75 -16.21
CA TRP A 526 0.46 18.19 -16.06
C TRP A 526 0.62 18.57 -14.61
N TYR A 527 1.63 19.38 -14.34
CA TYR A 527 2.01 19.79 -13.00
C TYR A 527 2.06 21.31 -12.90
N GLY A 528 1.10 21.92 -12.21
CA GLY A 528 1.00 23.38 -12.17
C GLY A 528 0.74 23.91 -13.58
N ASN A 529 1.71 24.64 -14.14
CA ASN A 529 1.69 25.14 -15.51
C ASN A 529 2.74 24.46 -16.42
N LYS A 530 3.32 23.35 -15.98
CA LYS A 530 4.37 22.61 -16.70
C LYS A 530 3.83 21.29 -17.22
N LEU A 531 4.49 20.76 -18.26
CA LEU A 531 4.20 19.45 -18.82
C LEU A 531 5.47 18.60 -18.87
N TRP A 532 5.29 17.32 -18.56
CA TRP A 532 6.32 16.30 -18.64
C TRP A 532 5.79 15.10 -19.40
N LEU A 533 6.66 14.42 -20.13
CA LEU A 533 6.34 13.16 -20.79
C LEU A 533 7.30 12.09 -20.31
N LEU A 534 6.78 10.92 -19.94
CA LEU A 534 7.59 9.77 -19.56
C LEU A 534 8.04 9.04 -20.82
N ASP A 535 9.34 8.76 -20.93
CA ASP A 535 9.85 7.77 -21.87
C ASP A 535 9.79 6.39 -21.21
N ALA A 536 8.96 5.49 -21.74
CA ALA A 536 8.77 4.14 -21.19
C ALA A 536 10.04 3.26 -21.27
N LYS A 537 10.97 3.55 -22.19
CA LYS A 537 12.18 2.73 -22.35
C LYS A 537 13.26 3.12 -21.36
N THR A 538 13.42 4.41 -21.08
CA THR A 538 14.44 4.93 -20.17
C THR A 538 13.92 5.17 -18.75
N LEU A 539 12.59 5.25 -18.58
CA LEU A 539 11.94 5.66 -17.33
C LEU A 539 12.32 7.08 -16.89
N GLU A 540 12.64 7.95 -17.85
CA GLU A 540 12.98 9.34 -17.62
C GLU A 540 11.82 10.27 -18.03
N TRP A 541 11.56 11.28 -17.19
CA TRP A 541 10.62 12.35 -17.51
C TRP A 541 11.32 13.46 -18.30
N ARG A 542 10.84 13.73 -19.52
CA ARG A 542 11.30 14.85 -20.34
C ARG A 542 10.36 16.06 -20.23
N PRO A 543 10.86 17.28 -20.00
CA PRO A 543 10.02 18.46 -20.00
C PRO A 543 9.53 18.75 -21.42
N LEU A 544 8.26 19.12 -21.55
CA LEU A 544 7.73 19.70 -22.78
C LEU A 544 7.70 21.23 -22.62
N THR A 545 7.93 21.95 -23.72
CA THR A 545 7.89 23.42 -23.75
C THR A 545 6.76 23.87 -24.67
N PRO A 546 5.53 24.06 -24.14
CA PRO A 546 4.40 24.51 -24.94
C PRO A 546 4.60 25.93 -25.48
N GLN A 547 4.14 26.15 -26.71
CA GLN A 547 4.05 27.47 -27.33
C GLN A 547 2.72 28.12 -26.93
N GLY A 548 2.77 29.00 -25.93
CA GLY A 548 1.60 29.70 -25.40
C GLY A 548 1.50 29.60 -23.88
N LYS A 549 0.40 30.13 -23.32
CA LYS A 549 0.18 30.15 -21.87
C LYS A 549 -0.53 28.87 -21.43
N MET A 550 0.16 28.03 -20.69
CA MET A 550 -0.45 26.85 -20.05
C MET A 550 -1.44 27.24 -18.95
N PRO A 551 -2.61 26.59 -18.87
CA PRO A 551 -3.45 26.67 -17.68
C PRO A 551 -2.76 26.03 -16.48
N GLY A 552 -3.14 26.48 -15.27
CA GLY A 552 -2.67 25.92 -14.01
C GLY A 552 -3.55 24.78 -13.51
N THR A 553 -2.94 23.74 -12.94
CA THR A 553 -3.65 22.74 -12.14
C THR A 553 -4.26 23.36 -10.88
N ALA A 554 -5.33 22.77 -10.39
CA ALA A 554 -6.09 23.27 -9.24
C ALA A 554 -6.63 22.11 -8.40
N VAL A 555 -5.75 21.27 -7.85
CA VAL A 555 -6.13 20.15 -6.97
C VAL A 555 -7.16 19.25 -7.66
N ASP A 556 -8.33 19.08 -7.06
CA ASP A 556 -9.44 18.25 -7.53
C ASP A 556 -10.41 19.03 -8.43
N SER A 557 -10.13 20.31 -8.67
CA SER A 557 -10.90 21.22 -9.53
C SER A 557 -10.31 21.34 -10.94
N CYS A 558 -9.51 20.36 -11.37
CA CYS A 558 -8.92 20.30 -12.70
C CYS A 558 -8.79 18.86 -13.20
N GLY A 559 -8.71 18.70 -14.52
CA GLY A 559 -8.55 17.41 -15.18
C GLY A 559 -8.03 17.57 -16.60
N MET A 560 -7.58 16.46 -17.18
CA MET A 560 -7.20 16.40 -18.59
C MET A 560 -7.74 15.12 -19.25
N VAL A 561 -7.91 15.18 -20.57
CA VAL A 561 -8.33 14.04 -21.37
C VAL A 561 -7.70 14.09 -22.76
N TYR A 562 -7.23 12.94 -23.23
CA TYR A 562 -6.64 12.81 -24.55
C TYR A 562 -7.74 12.75 -25.63
N ASP A 563 -7.59 13.57 -26.67
CA ASP A 563 -8.39 13.54 -27.90
C ASP A 563 -7.59 12.78 -28.98
N PRO A 564 -7.75 11.45 -29.10
CA PRO A 564 -6.97 10.66 -30.05
C PRO A 564 -7.31 10.98 -31.50
N LYS A 565 -8.51 11.50 -31.78
CA LYS A 565 -8.98 11.82 -33.13
C LYS A 565 -8.29 13.07 -33.70
N ARG A 566 -7.99 14.05 -32.84
CA ARG A 566 -7.32 15.31 -33.22
C ARG A 566 -5.88 15.38 -32.71
N ASP A 567 -5.38 14.34 -32.08
CA ASP A 567 -4.05 14.23 -31.48
C ASP A 567 -3.66 15.42 -30.58
N ARG A 568 -4.54 15.71 -29.61
CA ARG A 568 -4.37 16.83 -28.69
C ARG A 568 -4.75 16.44 -27.26
N MET A 569 -4.19 17.15 -26.29
CA MET A 569 -4.63 17.06 -24.89
C MET A 569 -5.59 18.20 -24.58
N LEU A 570 -6.74 17.89 -23.98
CA LEU A 570 -7.69 18.89 -23.49
C LEU A 570 -7.49 19.10 -21.98
N PHE A 571 -7.46 20.35 -21.55
CA PHE A 571 -7.29 20.75 -20.16
C PHE A 571 -8.48 21.55 -19.68
N THR A 572 -9.00 21.15 -18.52
CA THR A 572 -10.09 21.84 -17.82
C THR A 572 -9.66 22.17 -16.40
N THR A 573 -9.92 23.40 -15.95
CA THR A 573 -9.56 23.86 -14.59
C THR A 573 -10.51 24.97 -14.15
N LEU A 574 -10.87 24.98 -12.87
CA LEU A 574 -11.58 26.12 -12.26
C LEU A 574 -10.61 27.27 -11.90
N GLY A 575 -9.30 27.08 -12.10
CA GLY A 575 -8.28 28.08 -11.78
C GLY A 575 -8.11 28.34 -10.28
N GLY A 576 -8.56 27.40 -9.44
CA GLY A 576 -8.46 27.45 -7.98
C GLY A 576 -9.61 26.71 -7.28
N TYR A 577 -9.42 26.42 -6.00
CA TYR A 577 -10.40 25.73 -5.17
C TYR A 577 -11.71 26.54 -5.05
N ALA A 578 -12.85 25.84 -5.17
CA ALA A 578 -14.20 26.38 -5.02
C ALA A 578 -14.54 27.59 -5.93
N LYS A 579 -13.80 27.78 -7.02
CA LYS A 579 -14.13 28.80 -8.03
C LYS A 579 -15.30 28.34 -8.92
N PRO A 580 -16.08 29.28 -9.47
CA PRO A 580 -17.18 28.92 -10.37
C PRO A 580 -16.66 28.28 -11.66
N PHE A 581 -17.47 27.39 -12.22
CA PHE A 581 -17.25 26.84 -13.55
C PHE A 581 -17.39 27.97 -14.60
N ASP A 582 -16.36 28.17 -15.43
CA ASP A 582 -16.35 29.16 -16.52
C ASP A 582 -16.59 28.56 -17.91
N GLY A 583 -16.41 27.24 -18.06
CA GLY A 583 -16.50 26.50 -19.31
C GLY A 583 -15.27 26.61 -20.22
N GLN A 584 -14.16 27.18 -19.76
CA GLN A 584 -12.96 27.25 -20.59
C GLN A 584 -12.34 25.86 -20.77
N ILE A 585 -11.98 25.56 -22.01
CA ILE A 585 -11.12 24.42 -22.36
C ILE A 585 -9.87 24.97 -23.03
N HIS A 586 -8.70 24.44 -22.67
CA HIS A 586 -7.46 24.67 -23.41
C HIS A 586 -7.07 23.39 -24.14
N ALA A 587 -6.51 23.52 -25.34
CA ALA A 587 -6.05 22.39 -26.12
C ALA A 587 -4.57 22.53 -26.45
N LEU A 588 -3.80 21.49 -26.14
CA LEU A 588 -2.42 21.34 -26.60
C LEU A 588 -2.39 20.41 -27.80
N ASP A 589 -2.02 20.95 -28.96
CA ASP A 589 -1.66 20.13 -30.13
C ASP A 589 -0.34 19.41 -29.83
N LEU A 590 -0.34 18.07 -29.85
CA LEU A 590 0.83 17.29 -29.41
C LEU A 590 1.96 17.24 -30.46
N ALA A 591 1.67 17.57 -31.72
CA ALA A 591 2.67 17.62 -32.77
C ALA A 591 3.47 18.93 -32.76
N THR A 592 2.78 20.05 -32.55
CA THR A 592 3.36 21.41 -32.58
C THR A 592 3.67 21.97 -31.19
N LEU A 593 3.13 21.34 -30.14
CA LEU A 593 3.13 21.84 -28.75
C LEU A 593 2.48 23.22 -28.59
N LYS A 594 1.61 23.63 -29.52
CA LYS A 594 0.86 24.88 -29.40
C LYS A 594 -0.30 24.70 -28.42
N ILE A 595 -0.40 25.57 -27.42
CA ILE A 595 -1.50 25.59 -26.43
C ILE A 595 -2.42 26.79 -26.71
N GLU A 596 -3.71 26.53 -26.90
CA GLU A 596 -4.69 27.59 -27.19
C GLU A 596 -5.97 27.43 -26.38
N PRO A 597 -6.61 28.55 -25.96
CA PRO A 597 -7.96 28.51 -25.45
C PRO A 597 -8.93 28.19 -26.59
N LEU A 598 -9.83 27.22 -26.38
CA LEU A 598 -10.83 26.87 -27.39
C LEU A 598 -12.05 27.80 -27.36
N ASN A 599 -12.34 28.42 -26.21
CA ASN A 599 -13.51 29.28 -25.99
C ASN A 599 -14.83 28.64 -26.45
N PRO A 600 -15.24 27.49 -25.89
CA PRO A 600 -16.42 26.79 -26.37
C PRO A 600 -17.71 27.61 -26.26
N GLU A 601 -18.62 27.43 -27.20
CA GLU A 601 -20.00 27.91 -27.02
C GLU A 601 -20.62 27.26 -25.77
N GLY A 602 -21.36 28.04 -24.97
CA GLY A 602 -21.98 27.56 -23.73
C GLY A 602 -21.12 27.73 -22.47
N MET A 603 -19.96 28.40 -22.58
CA MET A 603 -19.24 28.99 -21.46
C MET A 603 -20.15 29.88 -20.60
N SER A 604 -19.88 29.98 -19.30
CA SER A 604 -20.67 30.78 -18.35
C SER A 604 -19.77 31.41 -17.31
N THR A 605 -19.64 32.74 -17.31
CA THR A 605 -18.80 33.46 -16.36
C THR A 605 -19.52 33.84 -15.06
N SER A 606 -20.81 33.51 -14.92
CA SER A 606 -21.68 34.00 -13.84
C SER A 606 -21.80 33.06 -12.64
N GLY A 607 -21.10 31.91 -12.63
CA GLY A 607 -21.27 30.89 -11.59
C GLY A 607 -22.66 30.26 -11.58
N ALA A 608 -23.44 30.43 -12.66
CA ALA A 608 -24.78 29.91 -12.84
C ALA A 608 -24.85 28.37 -12.81
N ARG A 609 -23.70 27.69 -12.88
CA ARG A 609 -23.56 26.24 -12.96
C ARG A 609 -22.36 25.79 -12.13
N ARG A 610 -22.46 24.61 -11.54
CA ARG A 610 -21.33 23.93 -10.88
C ARG A 610 -21.10 22.58 -11.52
N MET A 611 -19.83 22.28 -11.77
CA MET A 611 -19.34 21.04 -12.35
C MET A 611 -18.00 20.69 -11.71
N PHE A 612 -17.74 19.40 -11.50
CA PHE A 612 -16.44 18.90 -11.12
C PHE A 612 -15.69 18.42 -12.37
N LEU A 613 -14.54 19.04 -12.66
CA LEU A 613 -13.86 18.90 -13.96
C LEU A 613 -12.77 17.84 -13.97
N ARG A 614 -12.64 17.04 -12.91
CA ARG A 614 -11.48 16.17 -12.71
C ARG A 614 -11.42 14.98 -13.64
N GLU A 615 -12.52 14.25 -13.73
CA GLU A 615 -12.64 13.02 -14.49
C GLU A 615 -13.43 13.28 -15.76
N SER A 616 -13.00 12.72 -16.88
CA SER A 616 -13.75 12.74 -18.13
C SER A 616 -13.31 11.59 -19.03
N VAL A 617 -14.15 11.24 -19.99
CA VAL A 617 -13.90 10.16 -20.93
C VAL A 617 -14.26 10.59 -22.34
N TYR A 618 -13.50 10.11 -23.33
CA TYR A 618 -13.83 10.26 -24.74
C TYR A 618 -14.74 9.11 -25.21
N LEU A 619 -15.84 9.46 -25.89
CA LEU A 619 -16.77 8.54 -26.51
C LEU A 619 -16.54 8.58 -28.04
N PRO A 620 -15.77 7.62 -28.61
CA PRO A 620 -15.30 7.71 -29.99
C PRO A 620 -16.45 7.72 -31.02
N ASP A 621 -17.46 6.88 -30.82
CA ASP A 621 -18.59 6.74 -31.76
C ASP A 621 -19.44 8.01 -31.89
N ALA A 622 -19.43 8.85 -30.85
CA ALA A 622 -20.17 10.10 -30.79
C ALA A 622 -19.29 11.34 -31.04
N ASP A 623 -17.97 11.16 -31.08
CA ASP A 623 -16.97 12.22 -31.00
C ASP A 623 -17.32 13.22 -29.87
N LEU A 624 -17.46 12.71 -28.64
CA LEU A 624 -17.96 13.47 -27.50
C LEU A 624 -17.13 13.21 -26.24
N PHE A 625 -16.82 14.24 -25.46
CA PHE A 625 -16.19 14.08 -24.14
C PHE A 625 -17.25 14.19 -23.05
N LEU A 626 -17.39 13.17 -22.21
CA LEU A 626 -18.40 13.11 -21.15
C LEU A 626 -17.75 13.26 -19.77
N TRP A 627 -18.35 14.09 -18.92
CA TRP A 627 -18.01 14.16 -17.51
C TRP A 627 -18.98 13.30 -16.69
N PRO A 628 -18.49 12.61 -15.65
CA PRO A 628 -19.32 11.72 -14.84
C PRO A 628 -20.26 12.50 -13.89
N GLY A 629 -19.92 13.73 -13.48
CA GLY A 629 -20.75 14.53 -12.58
C GLY A 629 -22.06 14.99 -13.22
N ARG A 630 -23.15 15.05 -12.43
CA ARG A 630 -24.41 15.66 -12.88
C ARG A 630 -24.34 17.17 -12.67
N LEU A 631 -24.85 17.92 -13.64
CA LEU A 631 -24.96 19.37 -13.58
C LEU A 631 -25.71 19.82 -12.32
N THR A 632 -25.18 20.83 -11.63
CA THR A 632 -25.88 21.57 -10.57
C THR A 632 -26.10 23.01 -11.04
N MET A 633 -27.32 23.52 -10.96
CA MET A 633 -27.64 24.90 -11.33
C MET A 633 -27.46 25.84 -10.12
N ALA A 634 -27.16 27.11 -10.37
CA ALA A 634 -26.99 28.09 -9.29
C ALA A 634 -28.30 28.33 -8.53
N GLY A 635 -28.19 28.48 -7.21
CA GLY A 635 -29.35 28.59 -6.31
C GLY A 635 -29.95 27.23 -5.93
N GLU A 636 -29.67 26.17 -6.69
CA GLU A 636 -30.02 24.80 -6.32
C GLU A 636 -28.95 24.17 -5.44
N GLN A 637 -29.37 23.49 -4.38
CA GLN A 637 -28.47 22.63 -3.60
C GLN A 637 -28.41 21.21 -4.14
N LYS A 638 -29.34 20.83 -5.02
CA LYS A 638 -29.46 19.47 -5.56
C LYS A 638 -28.97 19.45 -6.99
N ARG A 639 -28.35 18.33 -7.35
CA ARG A 639 -27.94 18.04 -8.72
C ARG A 639 -29.16 17.78 -9.57
N SER A 640 -29.03 18.07 -10.86
CA SER A 640 -30.01 17.63 -11.86
C SER A 640 -30.25 16.12 -11.74
N PRO A 641 -31.47 15.65 -12.05
CA PRO A 641 -31.78 14.24 -11.91
C PRO A 641 -31.00 13.36 -12.89
N ASN A 642 -30.66 13.86 -14.08
CA ASN A 642 -30.15 13.07 -15.20
C ASN A 642 -29.34 13.86 -16.25
N LEU A 643 -28.95 15.12 -16.00
CA LEU A 643 -28.21 15.92 -16.99
C LEU A 643 -26.71 15.86 -16.71
N PHE A 644 -25.96 15.30 -17.65
CA PHE A 644 -24.51 15.19 -17.58
C PHE A 644 -23.88 16.18 -18.57
N PRO A 645 -22.84 16.93 -18.17
CA PRO A 645 -22.13 17.81 -19.08
C PRO A 645 -21.22 17.03 -20.01
N ALA A 646 -21.18 17.47 -21.25
CA ALA A 646 -20.28 16.95 -22.26
C ALA A 646 -19.75 18.07 -23.17
N TYR A 647 -18.67 17.79 -23.88
CA TYR A 647 -18.07 18.71 -24.85
C TYR A 647 -18.12 18.07 -26.25
N ASP A 648 -18.72 18.79 -27.20
CA ASP A 648 -18.74 18.49 -28.63
C ASP A 648 -17.53 19.21 -29.28
N PRO A 649 -16.41 18.50 -29.53
CA PRO A 649 -15.19 19.06 -30.09
C PRO A 649 -15.33 19.44 -31.57
N ALA A 650 -16.30 18.87 -32.30
CA ALA A 650 -16.50 19.18 -33.72
C ALA A 650 -17.16 20.54 -33.90
N ARG A 651 -18.08 20.91 -32.99
CA ARG A 651 -18.74 22.22 -32.99
C ARG A 651 -18.18 23.19 -31.96
N ASN A 652 -17.16 22.77 -31.21
CA ASN A 652 -16.54 23.53 -30.14
C ASN A 652 -17.57 24.12 -29.16
N ARG A 653 -18.36 23.24 -28.53
CA ARG A 653 -19.44 23.68 -27.62
C ARG A 653 -19.66 22.72 -26.48
N TRP A 654 -20.08 23.26 -25.34
CA TRP A 654 -20.65 22.47 -24.26
C TRP A 654 -22.07 22.03 -24.61
N VAL A 655 -22.38 20.79 -24.27
CA VAL A 655 -23.71 20.19 -24.40
C VAL A 655 -24.10 19.52 -23.09
N THR A 656 -25.39 19.28 -22.92
CA THR A 656 -25.91 18.34 -21.93
C THR A 656 -26.29 17.04 -22.61
N VAL A 657 -26.11 15.94 -21.89
CA VAL A 657 -26.56 14.61 -22.28
C VAL A 657 -27.49 14.11 -21.18
N LYS A 658 -28.72 13.75 -21.56
CA LYS A 658 -29.68 13.18 -20.62
C LYS A 658 -29.48 11.67 -20.51
N LEU A 659 -29.07 11.19 -19.33
CA LEU A 659 -28.77 9.79 -19.07
C LEU A 659 -29.65 9.25 -17.93
N ALA A 660 -30.30 8.11 -18.15
CA ALA A 660 -31.18 7.48 -17.17
C ALA A 660 -30.40 6.69 -16.12
N PHE A 661 -31.11 6.26 -15.07
CA PHE A 661 -30.64 5.29 -14.08
C PHE A 661 -31.59 4.09 -14.09
N ALA A 662 -31.06 2.90 -13.86
CA ALA A 662 -31.88 1.69 -13.81
C ALA A 662 -33.01 1.80 -12.77
N ALA A 663 -34.17 1.23 -13.08
CA ALA A 663 -35.34 1.30 -12.20
C ALA A 663 -35.05 0.64 -10.83
N GLY A 664 -35.48 1.29 -9.75
CA GLY A 664 -35.29 0.80 -8.37
C GLY A 664 -33.87 1.01 -7.81
N GLU A 665 -32.98 1.64 -8.57
CA GLU A 665 -31.64 1.98 -8.10
C GLU A 665 -31.71 3.14 -7.10
N LYS A 666 -31.43 2.84 -5.83
CA LYS A 666 -31.45 3.82 -4.73
C LYS A 666 -30.15 4.62 -4.59
N GLU A 667 -29.06 4.09 -5.11
CA GLU A 667 -27.73 4.71 -5.07
C GLU A 667 -27.34 5.13 -6.47
N ARG A 668 -27.31 6.44 -6.73
CA ARG A 668 -26.82 6.96 -8.00
C ARG A 668 -25.33 7.29 -7.86
N PRO A 669 -24.56 7.19 -8.94
CA PRO A 669 -23.20 7.68 -8.93
C PRO A 669 -23.20 9.13 -8.47
N PHE A 670 -22.29 9.39 -7.53
CA PHE A 670 -21.98 10.71 -6.99
C PHE A 670 -23.05 11.40 -6.13
N ASP A 671 -24.16 10.76 -5.76
CA ASP A 671 -25.15 11.37 -4.84
C ASP A 671 -24.49 11.92 -3.56
N LYS A 672 -23.36 11.35 -3.15
CA LYS A 672 -22.60 11.75 -1.96
C LYS A 672 -21.42 12.69 -2.28
N SER A 673 -20.58 12.35 -3.27
CA SER A 673 -19.39 13.14 -3.64
C SER A 673 -18.91 12.83 -5.06
N GLU A 674 -18.23 13.78 -5.73
CA GLU A 674 -17.57 13.58 -7.04
C GLU A 674 -16.05 13.38 -6.90
N VAL A 675 -15.53 13.38 -5.67
CA VAL A 675 -14.10 13.33 -5.39
C VAL A 675 -13.53 11.91 -5.40
N SER A 676 -14.33 10.86 -5.40
CA SER A 676 -13.86 9.47 -5.32
C SER A 676 -14.02 8.73 -6.67
N THR A 677 -14.14 9.50 -7.74
CA THR A 677 -14.60 9.02 -9.04
C THR A 677 -13.47 8.51 -9.93
N GLY A 678 -13.74 7.46 -10.70
CA GLY A 678 -13.00 7.13 -11.92
C GLY A 678 -13.96 6.89 -13.06
N ILE A 679 -13.54 7.22 -14.29
CA ILE A 679 -14.31 6.93 -15.50
C ILE A 679 -13.38 6.42 -16.60
N ALA A 680 -13.81 5.39 -17.32
CA ALA A 680 -13.05 4.80 -18.42
C ALA A 680 -13.99 4.30 -19.52
N TYR A 681 -13.51 4.32 -20.77
CA TYR A 681 -14.21 3.73 -21.90
C TYR A 681 -13.57 2.39 -22.26
N ASP A 682 -14.35 1.33 -22.13
CA ASP A 682 -14.01 -0.03 -22.57
C ASP A 682 -14.40 -0.18 -24.03
N ALA A 683 -13.40 0.01 -24.91
CA ALA A 683 -13.57 -0.14 -26.35
C ALA A 683 -13.92 -1.57 -26.77
N LYS A 684 -13.49 -2.58 -26.00
CA LYS A 684 -13.78 -4.00 -26.28
C LYS A 684 -15.27 -4.30 -26.15
N ARG A 685 -15.96 -3.68 -25.18
CA ARG A 685 -17.41 -3.88 -24.95
C ARG A 685 -18.30 -2.73 -25.41
N GLY A 686 -17.72 -1.60 -25.81
CA GLY A 686 -18.45 -0.36 -26.09
C GLY A 686 -19.21 0.15 -24.85
N LEU A 687 -18.55 0.09 -23.68
CA LEU A 687 -19.13 0.46 -22.39
C LEU A 687 -18.34 1.57 -21.72
N VAL A 688 -19.04 2.44 -21.01
CA VAL A 688 -18.45 3.39 -20.08
C VAL A 688 -18.53 2.79 -18.69
N TRP A 689 -17.37 2.67 -18.05
CA TRP A 689 -17.22 2.21 -16.67
C TRP A 689 -17.03 3.42 -15.77
N LEU A 690 -17.73 3.40 -14.65
CA LEU A 690 -17.70 4.45 -13.66
C LEU A 690 -17.52 3.83 -12.28
N GLY A 691 -16.46 4.23 -11.60
CA GLY A 691 -16.15 3.82 -10.24
C GLY A 691 -16.40 4.95 -9.25
N ASP A 692 -16.92 4.61 -8.07
CA ASP A 692 -16.91 5.47 -6.88
C ASP A 692 -16.22 4.71 -5.75
N SER A 693 -15.00 5.10 -5.43
CA SER A 693 -14.20 4.44 -4.40
C SER A 693 -14.64 4.79 -2.97
N ALA A 694 -15.66 5.62 -2.80
CA ALA A 694 -16.24 5.91 -1.50
C ALA A 694 -17.08 4.73 -0.98
N TRP A 695 -17.06 4.51 0.34
CA TRP A 695 -18.05 3.71 1.08
C TRP A 695 -18.38 2.31 0.52
N GLY A 696 -17.43 1.60 -0.08
CA GLY A 696 -17.64 0.23 -0.59
C GLY A 696 -17.11 -0.05 -2.00
N GLY A 697 -16.69 0.98 -2.73
CA GLY A 697 -16.18 0.84 -4.10
C GLY A 697 -17.27 0.46 -5.10
N GLY A 698 -18.29 1.32 -5.22
CA GLY A 698 -19.38 1.11 -6.17
C GLY A 698 -18.90 1.18 -7.62
N VAL A 699 -19.48 0.34 -8.49
CA VAL A 699 -19.19 0.34 -9.92
C VAL A 699 -20.51 0.43 -10.70
N TRP A 700 -20.52 1.31 -11.69
CA TRP A 700 -21.62 1.50 -12.64
C TRP A 700 -21.10 1.33 -14.05
N VAL A 701 -22.01 0.91 -14.91
CA VAL A 701 -21.76 0.70 -16.33
C VAL A 701 -22.86 1.31 -17.15
N MET A 702 -22.51 1.84 -18.32
CA MET A 702 -23.46 2.39 -19.28
C MET A 702 -23.00 2.07 -20.69
N ARG A 703 -23.96 1.71 -21.55
CA ARG A 703 -23.77 1.70 -23.00
C ARG A 703 -24.24 3.04 -23.57
N PHE A 704 -23.39 3.78 -24.28
CA PHE A 704 -23.80 5.03 -24.90
C PHE A 704 -24.27 4.81 -26.34
N ASP A 705 -25.38 5.45 -26.73
CA ASP A 705 -25.89 5.48 -28.09
C ASP A 705 -26.34 6.92 -28.42
N ALA A 706 -25.53 7.63 -29.20
CA ALA A 706 -25.77 9.02 -29.56
C ALA A 706 -27.07 9.22 -30.36
N THR A 707 -27.52 8.21 -31.11
CA THR A 707 -28.74 8.31 -31.94
C THR A 707 -30.02 8.30 -31.11
N LYS A 708 -29.94 7.81 -29.88
CA LYS A 708 -31.03 7.74 -28.90
C LYS A 708 -30.80 8.66 -27.71
N ALA A 709 -29.68 9.38 -27.67
CA ALA A 709 -29.37 10.31 -26.60
C ALA A 709 -30.03 11.66 -26.86
N GLU A 710 -30.67 12.23 -25.84
CA GLU A 710 -31.10 13.62 -25.87
C GLU A 710 -29.87 14.50 -25.57
N ILE A 711 -29.32 15.13 -26.61
CA ILE A 711 -28.16 16.01 -26.55
C ILE A 711 -28.59 17.43 -26.91
N ALA A 712 -28.40 18.38 -26.00
CA ALA A 712 -28.79 19.78 -26.20
C ALA A 712 -27.62 20.74 -25.92
N PRO A 713 -27.49 21.87 -26.63
CA PRO A 713 -26.48 22.88 -26.32
C PRO A 713 -26.64 23.38 -24.88
N LEU A 714 -25.54 23.43 -24.12
CA LEU A 714 -25.58 23.85 -22.73
C LEU A 714 -26.03 25.31 -22.57
N LYS A 715 -25.79 26.16 -23.58
CA LYS A 715 -26.25 27.57 -23.58
C LYS A 715 -27.78 27.72 -23.47
N ASP A 716 -28.53 26.72 -23.93
CA ASP A 716 -29.99 26.77 -23.99
C ASP A 716 -30.63 26.37 -22.64
N LEU A 717 -29.83 25.82 -21.71
CA LEU A 717 -30.25 25.49 -20.36
C LEU A 717 -30.23 26.76 -19.48
N VAL A 718 -31.38 27.43 -19.38
CA VAL A 718 -31.60 28.55 -18.47
C VAL A 718 -31.79 28.02 -17.04
N PRO A 719 -31.14 28.61 -16.00
CA PRO A 719 -31.32 28.22 -14.60
C PRO A 719 -32.75 28.28 -14.10
#